data_AF-A0A2A6BBS6-F1
#
_entry.id   AF-A0A2A6BBS6-F1
#
_cell.length_a   1.000
_cell.length_b   1.000
_cell.length_c   1.000
_cell.angle_alpha   90.00
_cell.angle_beta   90.00
_cell.angle_gamma   90.00
#
_symmetry.space_group_name_H-M   'P 1'
#
loop_
_entity.id
_entity.type
_entity.pdbx_description
1 polymer ?
#
loop_
_entity_poly.entity_id
_entity_poly.type
_entity_poly.pdbx_seq_one_letter_code
_entity_poly.pdbx_strand_id
1 'polypeptide(L)'
;SGGCPSPVDEVEMRVRSSLRRAFPYLVILSFLYWLNYYFTSPIASTKSLIDLAQPIQLNCTITPVIPSSHDSITCTVDDLAPLSCLKSDQEVYFPFSFLKKHLDVSGKIKDGHFEWHTSYAKMRLPEKTYNSSGLFGHFATYSVETRERVKCINPITGVPMSTQWNVIPYYYPIQIAQYGLEHYSRLLSQGNESRSVVVGVDSKEWRGAPGSMDETSERVFFVDEEGKSTVNFSTKDDISNPGVYVSLSSDSDLATVSFSFKSHSPNSSFSILLTVKEGNQLILLHYVPRDDDRCVWSEDSKKMVDNQITFFYSLPFQTGEWMEITRDVLVDAARALSTVKEKGRTKKEGNVILRPGDITIHSLSFRGHFTILQQIIQSRSENEKAFIHAADWFVANQDSSGGWPVGVERKVADGRLSLPSGWYSAMGQGHALSLLSRAYGRKREERYLKAAEGALKPFAKMASEGGVRNMFFTHPWFEEYPTTPGTFVLNGFMYSLIGLHDYAQLEKTSPPPPSSFSSSFSTASSLFQEGLTSLRALLPLYDTGSGSMYDLRHVALNTPPNLARWDYHAVHVYLLKWLVAITGDGGLDQAGRCAFVILVMSCFWVVEVVPLPVIALLPLVALPLLSVLSVKTVAASYLNVGEDAFLIQDTNIMMMGSMFLALAVEESNLHKRIALRLMTFVGAKPHMLMAGFMIITSFISLWISDTATAALMCPIAMALLESVMAHRQRHYKDTDGDGMHRVESVITGVTIPCDDMGRPLDTSLLSQRDRGICKCIMLIVAHASLIGGTGTINSTGPNLIFRSTIQQFYPGENTGVSYFSWMIFAIPPMVLYMFASWFIVQLQFLGFSHIVSIFKKGSEEERKEEEYVKKTVQLTYDNLGPMTWAEKWTLGFFVALVSLWMTSDPKVIPGWVDLFPRNMVTDSCAGILITFLFFAFPRECPDFFFLREDRDRPSIRRSGLLTWEAVRRKFSWSVILLLGAGIAISASVKESGLSRIFVCWLMDRFHGMPHFLIQILLSIIVVVATEFSTNTATGSVFIPIAFSMAEELRVHPLFFSIPAAIGPSFSFMLPMATPPNAIVYETKTMTMWEMASCGILLNIACITITVLNMNSWTWFVFNMGEYPEYAMRHNNTLPCS
;
A
#
# COMPACT_ATOMS: atom_id res chain seq x y z
N SER A 1 4.78 62.67 5.01
CA SER A 1 3.92 62.35 3.85
C SER A 1 3.77 60.84 3.75
N GLY A 2 2.79 60.28 4.47
CA GLY A 2 2.43 58.87 4.33
C GLY A 2 1.54 58.71 3.10
N GLY A 3 2.07 58.12 2.03
CA GLY A 3 1.28 57.72 0.87
C GLY A 3 0.51 56.43 1.20
N CYS A 4 -0.81 56.45 1.01
CA CYS A 4 -1.63 55.25 1.01
C CYS A 4 -1.11 54.25 -0.05
N PRO A 5 -1.14 52.93 0.21
CA PRO A 5 -0.92 51.92 -0.82
C PRO A 5 -1.99 52.04 -1.91
N SER A 6 -1.65 51.63 -3.12
CA SER A 6 -2.61 51.69 -4.23
C SER A 6 -3.82 50.76 -3.96
N PRO A 7 -5.01 51.04 -4.51
CA PRO A 7 -6.20 50.19 -4.32
C PRO A 7 -6.01 48.76 -4.82
N VAL A 8 -5.04 48.53 -5.72
CA VAL A 8 -4.70 47.20 -6.24
C VAL A 8 -3.95 46.39 -5.19
N ASP A 9 -3.03 47.00 -4.43
CA ASP A 9 -2.28 46.34 -3.36
C ASP A 9 -3.16 45.94 -2.18
N GLU A 10 -4.19 46.74 -1.86
CA GLU A 10 -5.11 46.47 -0.75
C GLU A 10 -6.14 45.38 -1.10
N VAL A 11 -6.59 45.32 -2.36
CA VAL A 11 -7.47 44.25 -2.87
C VAL A 11 -6.69 42.94 -3.02
N GLU A 12 -5.45 42.97 -3.50
CA GLU A 12 -4.60 41.77 -3.61
C GLU A 12 -4.20 41.24 -2.23
N MET A 13 -3.90 42.11 -1.26
CA MET A 13 -3.70 41.71 0.14
C MET A 13 -4.98 41.18 0.81
N ARG A 14 -6.16 41.77 0.56
CA ARG A 14 -7.43 41.25 1.11
C ARG A 14 -7.82 39.92 0.49
N VAL A 15 -7.68 39.75 -0.83
CA VAL A 15 -7.93 38.50 -1.54
C VAL A 15 -6.95 37.42 -1.09
N ARG A 16 -5.65 37.73 -0.91
CA ARG A 16 -4.67 36.81 -0.31
C ARG A 16 -4.94 36.53 1.16
N SER A 17 -5.42 37.49 1.95
CA SER A 17 -5.79 37.24 3.36
C SER A 17 -7.03 36.35 3.46
N SER A 18 -7.97 36.50 2.53
CA SER A 18 -9.17 35.66 2.42
C SER A 18 -8.84 34.28 1.84
N LEU A 19 -7.90 34.16 0.88
CA LEU A 19 -7.41 32.87 0.37
C LEU A 19 -6.51 32.15 1.38
N ARG A 20 -5.61 32.85 2.10
CA ARG A 20 -4.85 32.30 3.24
C ARG A 20 -5.74 31.89 4.40
N ARG A 21 -6.96 32.44 4.52
CA ARG A 21 -7.95 31.96 5.49
C ARG A 21 -8.77 30.82 4.90
N ALA A 22 -9.39 30.98 3.73
CA ALA A 22 -10.37 30.06 3.18
C ALA A 22 -9.78 28.82 2.48
N PHE A 23 -8.66 28.94 1.77
CA PHE A 23 -8.01 27.82 1.09
C PHE A 23 -7.51 26.75 2.08
N PRO A 24 -6.90 27.09 3.23
CA PRO A 24 -6.65 26.09 4.24
C PRO A 24 -7.89 25.54 4.88
N TYR A 25 -8.95 26.32 5.10
CA TYR A 25 -10.20 25.70 5.51
C TYR A 25 -10.73 24.74 4.45
N LEU A 26 -10.55 24.99 3.15
CA LEU A 26 -10.94 24.08 2.06
C LEU A 26 -10.04 22.86 1.94
N VAL A 27 -8.72 22.98 2.11
CA VAL A 27 -7.76 21.87 2.11
C VAL A 27 -7.86 21.08 3.40
N ILE A 28 -8.01 21.72 4.55
CA ILE A 28 -8.31 21.08 5.83
C ILE A 28 -9.72 20.51 5.78
N LEU A 29 -10.73 21.15 5.17
CA LEU A 29 -12.05 20.55 4.96
C LEU A 29 -11.98 19.44 3.94
N SER A 30 -11.08 19.43 2.95
CA SER A 30 -10.93 18.34 1.99
C SER A 30 -10.12 17.20 2.58
N PHE A 31 -9.13 17.49 3.41
CA PHE A 31 -8.35 16.56 4.21
C PHE A 31 -9.19 15.98 5.33
N LEU A 32 -10.02 16.79 6.00
CA LEU A 32 -11.02 16.37 6.99
C LEU A 32 -12.24 15.77 6.32
N TYR A 33 -12.63 16.12 5.11
CA TYR A 33 -13.71 15.48 4.36
C TYR A 33 -13.22 14.16 3.79
N TRP A 34 -11.94 14.04 3.43
CA TRP A 34 -11.32 12.79 3.03
C TRP A 34 -10.94 11.93 4.23
N LEU A 35 -10.49 12.51 5.35
CA LEU A 35 -10.36 11.81 6.64
C LEU A 35 -11.75 11.42 7.12
N ASN A 36 -12.75 12.29 7.04
CA ASN A 36 -14.13 11.95 7.35
C ASN A 36 -14.57 10.87 6.37
N TYR A 37 -14.37 10.97 5.07
CA TYR A 37 -14.61 9.88 4.11
C TYR A 37 -13.77 8.64 4.40
N TYR A 38 -12.61 8.70 5.06
CA TYR A 38 -11.80 7.53 5.42
C TYR A 38 -12.25 6.92 6.75
N PHE A 39 -12.63 7.75 7.73
CA PHE A 39 -13.18 7.42 9.05
C PHE A 39 -14.69 7.14 9.05
N THR A 40 -15.41 7.58 8.01
CA THR A 40 -16.85 7.36 7.75
C THR A 40 -17.11 6.54 6.49
N SER A 41 -16.13 6.35 5.58
CA SER A 41 -16.09 5.09 4.83
C SER A 41 -15.60 3.99 5.78
N PRO A 42 -16.09 2.76 5.66
CA PRO A 42 -15.85 1.70 6.62
C PRO A 42 -14.41 1.13 6.59
N ILE A 43 -13.46 1.80 5.92
CA ILE A 43 -12.07 1.33 5.77
C ILE A 43 -11.20 1.73 6.99
N ALA A 44 -11.42 2.88 7.64
CA ALA A 44 -10.62 3.21 8.84
C ALA A 44 -11.20 2.65 10.14
N SER A 45 -12.52 2.44 10.24
CA SER A 45 -13.12 1.82 11.43
C SER A 45 -12.73 0.35 11.59
N THR A 46 -12.31 -0.30 10.50
CA THR A 46 -11.82 -1.67 10.54
C THR A 46 -10.37 -1.79 11.01
N LYS A 47 -9.53 -0.74 10.92
CA LYS A 47 -8.08 -0.90 11.18
C LYS A 47 -7.64 -0.66 12.62
N SER A 48 -8.36 0.14 13.41
CA SER A 48 -8.17 0.12 14.88
C SER A 48 -8.61 -1.22 15.51
N LEU A 49 -9.39 -2.02 14.79
CA LEU A 49 -9.77 -3.38 15.19
C LEU A 49 -8.84 -4.47 14.64
N ILE A 50 -8.09 -4.22 13.55
CA ILE A 50 -7.20 -5.21 12.92
C ILE A 50 -5.84 -5.32 13.63
N ASP A 51 -5.28 -4.24 14.20
CA ASP A 51 -4.11 -4.36 15.10
C ASP A 51 -4.48 -4.88 16.50
N LEU A 52 -5.77 -4.98 16.81
CA LEU A 52 -6.31 -5.77 17.93
C LEU A 52 -6.73 -7.19 17.52
N ALA A 53 -6.47 -7.61 16.27
CA ALA A 53 -6.82 -8.94 15.75
C ALA A 53 -5.63 -9.92 15.69
N GLN A 54 -4.60 -9.75 16.53
CA GLN A 54 -4.17 -10.94 17.26
C GLN A 54 -5.35 -11.37 18.13
N PRO A 55 -5.55 -12.65 18.46
CA PRO A 55 -6.40 -12.98 19.58
C PRO A 55 -5.69 -12.40 20.83
N ILE A 56 -5.84 -11.10 21.07
CA ILE A 56 -5.86 -10.61 22.41
C ILE A 56 -7.11 -11.30 22.93
N GLN A 57 -6.91 -12.48 23.53
CA GLN A 57 -7.70 -12.85 24.68
C GLN A 57 -7.58 -11.64 25.61
N LEU A 58 -8.45 -10.66 25.42
CA LEU A 58 -8.84 -9.76 26.48
C LEU A 58 -9.50 -10.72 27.46
N ASN A 59 -8.67 -11.34 28.29
CA ASN A 59 -9.03 -11.81 29.60
C ASN A 59 -9.42 -10.54 30.37
N CYS A 60 -10.52 -9.92 29.95
CA CYS A 60 -11.31 -9.09 30.83
C CYS A 60 -11.88 -10.07 31.84
N THR A 61 -11.07 -10.41 32.83
CA THR A 61 -11.54 -10.88 34.12
C THR A 61 -12.36 -9.75 34.71
N ILE A 62 -13.60 -9.61 34.22
CA ILE A 62 -14.64 -8.90 34.94
C ILE A 62 -14.93 -9.83 36.11
N THR A 63 -14.22 -9.61 37.21
CA THR A 63 -14.68 -10.09 38.50
C THR A 63 -16.10 -9.58 38.67
N PRO A 64 -17.09 -10.43 39.00
CA PRO A 64 -18.44 -9.97 39.24
C PRO A 64 -18.42 -9.09 40.49
N VAL A 65 -18.23 -7.79 40.29
CA VAL A 65 -18.61 -6.82 41.30
C VAL A 65 -20.12 -6.83 41.24
N ILE A 66 -20.75 -7.40 42.26
CA ILE A 66 -22.19 -7.32 42.48
C ILE A 66 -22.36 -6.09 43.39
N PRO A 67 -22.84 -4.94 42.89
CA PRO A 67 -23.20 -3.83 43.75
C PRO A 67 -24.28 -4.26 44.74
N SER A 68 -24.09 -3.91 46.00
CA SER A 68 -24.94 -4.32 47.11
C SER A 68 -26.31 -3.63 47.16
N SER A 69 -26.62 -2.71 46.25
CA SER A 69 -27.90 -2.02 46.14
C SER A 69 -28.23 -1.65 44.70
N HIS A 70 -29.17 -2.37 44.09
CA HIS A 70 -29.66 -2.08 42.75
C HIS A 70 -31.14 -1.69 42.80
N ASP A 71 -31.46 -0.53 42.24
CA ASP A 71 -32.85 -0.11 42.04
C ASP A 71 -33.30 -0.53 40.63
N SER A 72 -34.43 -1.23 40.55
CA SER A 72 -35.11 -1.47 39.27
C SER A 72 -35.78 -0.17 38.82
N ILE A 73 -35.41 0.33 37.65
CA ILE A 73 -36.00 1.53 37.05
C ILE A 73 -36.72 1.19 35.75
N THR A 74 -37.65 2.05 35.35
CA THR A 74 -38.33 1.94 34.06
C THR A 74 -37.62 2.78 33.00
N CYS A 75 -37.14 2.14 31.94
CA CYS A 75 -36.57 2.80 30.77
C CYS A 75 -37.58 2.83 29.61
N THR A 76 -37.54 3.89 28.83
CA THR A 76 -38.25 4.01 27.55
C THR A 76 -37.23 4.29 26.45
N VAL A 77 -37.28 3.54 25.35
CA VAL A 77 -36.40 3.70 24.18
C VAL A 77 -37.28 3.97 22.97
N ASP A 78 -37.05 5.07 22.26
CA ASP A 78 -37.80 5.47 21.04
C ASP A 78 -39.33 5.38 21.18
N ASP A 79 -39.87 5.80 22.33
CA ASP A 79 -41.29 5.73 22.68
C ASP A 79 -41.92 4.31 22.63
N LEU A 80 -41.07 3.27 22.68
CA LEU A 80 -41.50 1.87 22.80
C LEU A 80 -41.99 1.55 24.23
N ALA A 81 -42.63 0.39 24.36
CA ALA A 81 -43.14 -0.09 25.63
C ALA A 81 -42.07 -0.06 26.74
N PRO A 82 -42.42 0.38 27.96
CA PRO A 82 -41.48 0.53 29.06
C PRO A 82 -40.76 -0.79 29.39
N LEU A 83 -39.43 -0.71 29.51
CA LEU A 83 -38.54 -1.83 29.81
C LEU A 83 -38.02 -1.71 31.25
N SER A 84 -37.92 -2.83 31.96
CA SER A 84 -37.24 -2.87 33.27
C SER A 84 -35.72 -2.87 33.07
N CYS A 85 -35.07 -1.82 33.58
CA CYS A 85 -33.62 -1.65 33.61
C CYS A 85 -33.12 -1.68 35.06
N LEU A 86 -31.81 -1.85 35.22
CA LEU A 86 -31.16 -1.72 36.52
C LEU A 86 -30.41 -0.38 36.60
N LYS A 87 -30.48 0.26 37.76
CA LYS A 87 -29.66 1.43 38.07
C LYS A 87 -28.73 1.11 39.23
N SER A 88 -27.45 1.42 39.05
CA SER A 88 -26.44 1.41 40.11
C SER A 88 -25.73 2.75 40.09
N ASP A 89 -25.80 3.50 41.18
CA ASP A 89 -25.23 4.86 41.29
C ASP A 89 -25.73 5.82 40.19
N GLN A 90 -24.86 6.18 39.24
CA GLN A 90 -25.17 7.05 38.08
C GLN A 90 -25.32 6.27 36.77
N GLU A 91 -25.14 4.95 36.76
CA GLU A 91 -25.17 4.13 35.56
C GLU A 91 -26.51 3.38 35.41
N VAL A 92 -26.95 3.22 34.16
CA VAL A 92 -28.17 2.49 33.79
C VAL A 92 -27.80 1.31 32.92
N TYR A 93 -28.29 0.14 33.29
CA TYR A 93 -27.99 -1.13 32.63
C TYR A 93 -29.26 -1.66 31.94
N PHE A 94 -29.15 -1.83 30.63
CA PHE A 94 -30.21 -2.42 29.81
C PHE A 94 -30.07 -3.95 29.77
N PRO A 95 -31.19 -4.71 29.81
CA PRO A 95 -31.15 -6.15 29.68
C PRO A 95 -30.64 -6.56 28.29
N PHE A 96 -29.67 -7.47 28.23
CA PHE A 96 -29.10 -7.94 26.97
C PHE A 96 -30.14 -8.59 26.05
N SER A 97 -31.22 -9.17 26.59
CA SER A 97 -32.32 -9.71 25.78
C SER A 97 -32.99 -8.66 24.89
N PHE A 98 -33.09 -7.41 25.36
CA PHE A 98 -33.55 -6.27 24.57
C PHE A 98 -32.50 -5.88 23.53
N LEU A 99 -31.25 -5.69 23.94
CA LEU A 99 -30.15 -5.29 23.05
C LEU A 99 -29.94 -6.29 21.90
N LYS A 100 -30.00 -7.60 22.20
CA LYS A 100 -29.90 -8.68 21.23
C LYS A 100 -30.90 -8.54 20.09
N LYS A 101 -32.15 -8.19 20.40
CA LYS A 101 -33.23 -8.06 19.41
C LYS A 101 -33.21 -6.69 18.72
N HIS A 102 -32.88 -5.64 19.45
CA HIS A 102 -32.94 -4.26 18.96
C HIS A 102 -31.73 -3.90 18.10
N LEU A 103 -30.53 -4.40 18.44
CA LEU A 103 -29.27 -4.13 17.74
C LEU A 103 -28.80 -5.30 16.84
N ASP A 104 -29.55 -6.40 16.79
CA ASP A 104 -29.19 -7.65 16.07
C ASP A 104 -27.78 -8.17 16.41
N VAL A 105 -27.43 -8.13 17.71
CA VAL A 105 -26.16 -8.62 18.24
C VAL A 105 -26.31 -10.01 18.86
N SER A 106 -25.20 -10.69 19.13
CA SER A 106 -25.19 -12.00 19.78
C SER A 106 -24.25 -12.02 20.99
N GLY A 107 -24.47 -12.95 21.91
CA GLY A 107 -23.63 -13.08 23.08
C GLY A 107 -23.95 -14.35 23.86
N LYS A 108 -22.96 -14.84 24.61
CA LYS A 108 -23.08 -16.08 25.40
C LYS A 108 -22.24 -15.97 26.67
N ILE A 109 -22.69 -16.66 27.72
CA ILE A 109 -21.88 -16.81 28.93
C ILE A 109 -20.97 -18.02 28.73
N LYS A 110 -19.67 -17.82 28.88
CA LYS A 110 -18.65 -18.86 28.82
C LYS A 110 -17.68 -18.67 29.97
N ASP A 111 -17.43 -19.74 30.73
CA ASP A 111 -16.47 -19.77 31.85
C ASP A 111 -16.70 -18.65 32.89
N GLY A 112 -17.96 -18.29 33.16
CA GLY A 112 -18.34 -17.24 34.11
C GLY A 112 -18.28 -15.81 33.57
N HIS A 113 -17.90 -15.62 32.30
CA HIS A 113 -17.83 -14.31 31.64
C HIS A 113 -18.85 -14.21 30.50
N PHE A 114 -19.32 -12.99 30.21
CA PHE A 114 -20.21 -12.73 29.08
C PHE A 114 -19.40 -12.30 27.85
N GLU A 115 -19.40 -13.13 26.81
CA GLU A 115 -18.81 -12.81 25.51
C GLU A 115 -19.84 -12.07 24.65
N TRP A 116 -19.55 -10.81 24.28
CA TRP A 116 -20.34 -10.02 23.33
C TRP A 116 -19.81 -10.19 21.91
N HIS A 117 -20.71 -10.38 20.95
CA HIS A 117 -20.39 -10.52 19.53
C HIS A 117 -21.31 -9.67 18.66
N THR A 118 -20.74 -8.71 17.92
CA THR A 118 -21.48 -7.89 16.95
C THR A 118 -22.00 -8.71 15.77
N SER A 119 -21.35 -9.82 15.45
CA SER A 119 -21.81 -10.77 14.42
C SER A 119 -21.62 -12.21 14.89
N TYR A 120 -22.44 -13.13 14.39
CA TYR A 120 -22.34 -14.56 14.71
C TYR A 120 -21.40 -15.33 13.77
N ALA A 121 -21.00 -14.72 12.65
CA ALA A 121 -20.19 -15.38 11.63
C ALA A 121 -18.70 -15.32 11.97
N LYS A 122 -18.04 -16.47 11.92
CA LYS A 122 -16.57 -16.53 12.06
C LYS A 122 -15.93 -16.17 10.72
N MET A 123 -15.10 -15.14 10.73
CA MET A 123 -14.35 -14.73 9.56
C MET A 123 -13.16 -15.66 9.32
N ARG A 124 -13.10 -16.27 8.13
CA ARG A 124 -11.95 -17.07 7.67
C ARG A 124 -11.16 -16.24 6.68
N LEU A 125 -9.84 -16.41 6.66
CA LEU A 125 -8.96 -15.73 5.70
C LEU A 125 -8.43 -16.77 4.71
N PRO A 126 -8.46 -16.48 3.39
CA PRO A 126 -7.81 -17.33 2.41
C PRO A 126 -6.28 -17.25 2.56
N GLU A 127 -5.58 -18.26 2.04
CA GLU A 127 -4.12 -18.24 1.92
C GLU A 127 -3.66 -17.07 1.02
N LYS A 128 -2.42 -16.58 1.23
CA LYS A 128 -1.87 -15.44 0.48
C LYS A 128 -1.75 -15.71 -1.02
N THR A 129 -1.55 -16.97 -1.41
CA THR A 129 -1.38 -17.39 -2.80
C THR A 129 -2.51 -18.33 -3.20
N TYR A 130 -3.22 -18.01 -4.28
CA TYR A 130 -4.25 -18.86 -4.83
C TYR A 130 -3.67 -20.01 -5.66
N ASN A 131 -4.14 -21.25 -5.45
CA ASN A 131 -3.78 -22.41 -6.26
C ASN A 131 -5.05 -23.07 -6.83
N SER A 132 -5.21 -23.05 -8.16
CA SER A 132 -6.36 -23.63 -8.87
C SER A 132 -6.46 -25.15 -8.76
N SER A 133 -5.33 -25.84 -8.55
CA SER A 133 -5.29 -27.30 -8.31
C SER A 133 -5.38 -27.66 -6.83
N GLY A 134 -5.29 -26.67 -5.94
CA GLY A 134 -5.33 -26.86 -4.49
C GLY A 134 -6.75 -26.93 -3.90
N LEU A 135 -6.81 -26.76 -2.58
CA LEU A 135 -8.06 -26.69 -1.80
C LEU A 135 -9.03 -25.67 -2.40
N PHE A 136 -10.31 -26.03 -2.48
CA PHE A 136 -11.34 -25.06 -2.88
C PHE A 136 -11.77 -24.25 -1.67
N GLY A 137 -10.99 -23.21 -1.39
CA GLY A 137 -11.19 -22.31 -0.27
C GLY A 137 -11.19 -23.08 1.06
N HIS A 138 -12.20 -22.84 1.90
CA HIS A 138 -12.35 -23.53 3.19
C HIS A 138 -13.30 -24.73 3.15
N PHE A 139 -13.59 -25.28 1.96
CA PHE A 139 -14.58 -26.35 1.78
C PHE A 139 -14.15 -27.67 2.44
N ALA A 140 -12.89 -27.86 2.82
CA ALA A 140 -12.49 -28.98 3.67
C ALA A 140 -13.25 -29.02 5.00
N THR A 141 -13.75 -27.87 5.48
CA THR A 141 -14.55 -27.75 6.70
C THR A 141 -16.06 -27.70 6.45
N TYR A 142 -16.48 -27.76 5.18
CA TYR A 142 -17.90 -27.87 4.86
C TYR A 142 -18.38 -29.30 5.11
N SER A 143 -19.67 -29.40 5.37
CA SER A 143 -20.43 -30.66 5.34
C SER A 143 -21.73 -30.39 4.60
N VAL A 144 -21.71 -30.56 3.28
CA VAL A 144 -22.87 -30.36 2.41
C VAL A 144 -23.91 -31.42 2.69
N GLU A 145 -23.50 -32.67 2.81
CA GLU A 145 -24.32 -33.86 3.06
C GLU A 145 -25.14 -33.77 4.36
N THR A 146 -24.67 -33.00 5.34
CA THR A 146 -25.38 -32.82 6.61
C THR A 146 -26.36 -31.65 6.61
N ARG A 147 -26.52 -30.89 5.52
CA ARG A 147 -27.43 -29.72 5.52
C ARG A 147 -28.90 -30.17 5.51
N GLU A 148 -29.77 -29.46 6.21
CA GLU A 148 -31.21 -29.80 6.30
C GLU A 148 -31.90 -29.91 4.93
N ARG A 149 -31.46 -29.11 3.96
CA ARG A 149 -31.96 -29.12 2.58
C ARG A 149 -31.50 -30.33 1.75
N VAL A 150 -30.61 -31.18 2.26
CA VAL A 150 -30.21 -32.44 1.62
C VAL A 150 -31.11 -33.53 2.13
N LYS A 151 -31.92 -34.09 1.24
CA LYS A 151 -32.84 -35.17 1.59
C LYS A 151 -32.10 -36.49 1.79
N CYS A 152 -31.22 -36.82 0.85
CA CYS A 152 -30.48 -38.07 0.77
C CYS A 152 -29.28 -37.90 -0.17
N ILE A 153 -28.35 -38.86 -0.13
CA ILE A 153 -27.40 -39.10 -1.23
C ILE A 153 -28.01 -40.19 -2.09
N ASN A 154 -28.21 -39.95 -3.39
CA ASN A 154 -28.79 -40.97 -4.26
C ASN A 154 -27.85 -42.20 -4.36
N PRO A 155 -28.34 -43.44 -4.17
CA PRO A 155 -27.54 -44.66 -4.21
C PRO A 155 -26.79 -44.96 -5.52
N ILE A 156 -27.33 -44.52 -6.66
CA ILE A 156 -26.76 -44.82 -7.99
C ILE A 156 -25.81 -43.71 -8.42
N THR A 157 -26.29 -42.48 -8.39
CA THR A 157 -25.49 -41.34 -8.86
C THR A 157 -24.45 -40.91 -7.83
N GLY A 158 -24.61 -41.30 -6.56
CA GLY A 158 -23.66 -40.98 -5.49
C GLY A 158 -23.62 -39.51 -5.09
N VAL A 159 -24.60 -38.71 -5.54
CA VAL A 159 -24.67 -37.25 -5.32
C VAL A 159 -25.90 -36.85 -4.50
N PRO A 160 -25.86 -35.69 -3.81
CA PRO A 160 -26.97 -35.24 -2.98
C PRO A 160 -28.19 -34.79 -3.79
N MET A 161 -29.39 -35.14 -3.28
CA MET A 161 -30.67 -34.59 -3.75
C MET A 161 -31.18 -33.51 -2.78
N SER A 162 -31.62 -32.38 -3.35
CA SER A 162 -32.03 -31.19 -2.61
C SER A 162 -33.54 -31.10 -2.46
N THR A 163 -34.01 -30.55 -1.34
CA THR A 163 -35.41 -30.14 -1.11
C THR A 163 -35.50 -28.66 -0.78
N GLN A 164 -34.57 -27.85 -1.29
CA GLN A 164 -34.44 -26.44 -0.90
C GLN A 164 -35.65 -25.59 -1.33
N TRP A 165 -36.21 -25.83 -2.51
CA TRP A 165 -37.36 -25.09 -3.05
C TRP A 165 -38.57 -25.96 -3.41
N ASN A 166 -38.44 -27.28 -3.35
CA ASN A 166 -39.51 -28.22 -3.60
C ASN A 166 -39.48 -29.32 -2.53
N VAL A 167 -40.65 -29.84 -2.17
CA VAL A 167 -40.79 -30.97 -1.25
C VAL A 167 -40.34 -32.26 -1.92
N ILE A 168 -40.55 -32.38 -3.23
CA ILE A 168 -40.02 -33.47 -4.04
C ILE A 168 -38.51 -33.20 -4.24
N PRO A 169 -37.64 -34.12 -3.81
CA PRO A 169 -36.19 -34.04 -4.01
C PRO A 169 -35.82 -33.88 -5.49
N TYR A 170 -34.86 -33.00 -5.77
CA TYR A 170 -34.33 -32.76 -7.12
C TYR A 170 -32.81 -32.60 -7.10
N TYR A 171 -32.17 -32.85 -8.24
CA TYR A 171 -30.73 -32.59 -8.38
C TYR A 171 -30.49 -31.09 -8.50
N TYR A 172 -29.70 -30.54 -7.58
CA TYR A 172 -29.34 -29.12 -7.59
C TYR A 172 -27.84 -28.97 -7.88
N PRO A 173 -27.46 -28.48 -9.09
CA PRO A 173 -26.06 -28.45 -9.53
C PRO A 173 -25.11 -27.79 -8.54
N ILE A 174 -25.47 -26.64 -7.96
CA ILE A 174 -24.62 -25.94 -6.98
C ILE A 174 -24.31 -26.83 -5.78
N GLN A 175 -25.30 -27.55 -5.26
CA GLN A 175 -25.11 -28.43 -4.11
C GLN A 175 -24.25 -29.65 -4.45
N ILE A 176 -24.42 -30.23 -5.64
CA ILE A 176 -23.63 -31.36 -6.13
C ILE A 176 -22.17 -30.94 -6.34
N ALA A 177 -21.92 -29.77 -6.93
CA ALA A 177 -20.56 -29.27 -7.09
C ALA A 177 -19.90 -28.95 -5.75
N GLN A 178 -20.62 -28.35 -4.80
CA GLN A 178 -20.10 -28.11 -3.46
C GLN A 178 -19.75 -29.41 -2.74
N TYR A 179 -20.56 -30.46 -2.90
CA TYR A 179 -20.29 -31.80 -2.37
C TYR A 179 -19.02 -32.42 -2.99
N GLY A 180 -18.85 -32.31 -4.31
CA GLY A 180 -17.61 -32.76 -4.94
C GLY A 180 -16.38 -31.97 -4.47
N LEU A 181 -16.49 -30.64 -4.39
CA LEU A 181 -15.39 -29.74 -4.00
C LEU A 181 -15.00 -29.87 -2.52
N GLU A 182 -15.95 -30.14 -1.61
CA GLU A 182 -15.62 -30.43 -0.21
C GLU A 182 -14.87 -31.76 -0.06
N HIS A 183 -15.32 -32.82 -0.74
CA HIS A 183 -14.65 -34.12 -0.68
C HIS A 183 -13.26 -34.07 -1.32
N TYR A 184 -13.10 -33.33 -2.43
CA TYR A 184 -11.78 -33.01 -2.99
C TYR A 184 -10.88 -32.30 -1.99
N SER A 185 -11.43 -31.29 -1.29
CA SER A 185 -10.65 -30.51 -0.32
C SER A 185 -10.29 -31.33 0.93
N ARG A 186 -11.19 -32.21 1.41
CA ARG A 186 -10.92 -33.15 2.50
C ARG A 186 -9.86 -34.18 2.11
N LEU A 187 -9.89 -34.67 0.87
CA LEU A 187 -8.88 -35.59 0.33
C LEU A 187 -7.46 -34.99 0.42
N LEU A 188 -7.29 -33.72 0.05
CA LEU A 188 -5.99 -33.04 0.14
C LEU A 188 -5.55 -32.73 1.59
N SER A 189 -6.51 -32.45 2.48
CA SER A 189 -6.25 -32.07 3.87
C SER A 189 -5.94 -33.27 4.78
N GLN A 190 -6.60 -34.41 4.57
CA GLN A 190 -6.50 -35.59 5.43
C GLN A 190 -5.41 -36.60 5.00
N GLY A 191 -4.79 -36.43 3.83
CA GLY A 191 -3.81 -37.38 3.29
C GLY A 191 -4.42 -38.71 2.83
N ASN A 192 -3.59 -39.60 2.27
CA ASN A 192 -4.02 -40.86 1.64
C ASN A 192 -4.21 -42.03 2.64
N GLU A 193 -4.18 -41.76 3.95
CA GLU A 193 -4.23 -42.78 5.01
C GLU A 193 -5.67 -43.06 5.47
N SER A 194 -6.55 -43.47 4.56
CA SER A 194 -7.85 -44.00 4.94
C SER A 194 -7.68 -45.45 5.44
N ARG A 195 -7.79 -45.64 6.77
CA ARG A 195 -7.88 -46.98 7.36
C ARG A 195 -9.08 -47.70 6.72
N SER A 196 -8.83 -48.85 6.12
CA SER A 196 -9.84 -49.69 5.47
C SER A 196 -9.68 -51.15 5.87
N VAL A 197 -10.80 -51.86 5.89
CA VAL A 197 -10.89 -53.30 6.14
C VAL A 197 -11.61 -53.92 4.95
N VAL A 198 -11.05 -55.00 4.42
CA VAL A 198 -11.67 -55.77 3.32
C VAL A 198 -12.30 -57.02 3.91
N VAL A 199 -13.55 -57.27 3.54
CA VAL A 199 -14.35 -58.43 3.94
C VAL A 199 -15.05 -59.05 2.72
N GLY A 200 -15.59 -60.25 2.87
CA GLY A 200 -16.23 -61.01 1.80
C GLY A 200 -15.25 -61.71 0.86
N VAL A 201 -13.97 -61.86 1.26
CA VAL A 201 -12.91 -62.50 0.46
C VAL A 201 -12.94 -64.01 0.61
N ASP A 202 -13.04 -64.53 1.84
CA ASP A 202 -13.14 -65.97 2.08
C ASP A 202 -14.61 -66.41 2.04
N SER A 203 -14.86 -67.56 1.42
CA SER A 203 -16.13 -68.30 1.43
C SER A 203 -16.75 -68.46 2.83
N LYS A 204 -15.93 -68.54 3.89
CA LYS A 204 -16.37 -68.69 5.29
C LYS A 204 -16.98 -67.43 5.89
N GLU A 205 -16.69 -66.26 5.33
CA GLU A 205 -17.22 -64.99 5.81
C GLU A 205 -18.69 -64.79 5.40
N TRP A 206 -19.13 -65.48 4.35
CA TRP A 206 -20.50 -65.44 3.83
C TRP A 206 -21.44 -66.40 4.59
N ARG A 207 -22.40 -65.83 5.31
CA ARG A 207 -23.38 -66.56 6.11
C ARG A 207 -24.78 -66.50 5.47
N GLY A 208 -25.58 -67.54 5.69
CA GLY A 208 -26.99 -67.59 5.31
C GLY A 208 -27.89 -67.75 6.53
N ALA A 209 -29.11 -67.23 6.46
CA ALA A 209 -30.11 -67.48 7.49
C ALA A 209 -30.62 -68.95 7.44
N PRO A 210 -31.03 -69.54 8.58
CA PRO A 210 -31.68 -70.84 8.60
C PRO A 210 -32.95 -70.80 7.72
N GLY A 211 -33.02 -71.65 6.68
CA GLY A 211 -34.14 -71.68 5.73
C GLY A 211 -34.13 -70.62 4.62
N SER A 212 -33.10 -69.75 4.54
CA SER A 212 -32.90 -68.82 3.41
C SER A 212 -32.23 -69.47 2.20
N MET A 213 -31.61 -70.63 2.44
CA MET A 213 -30.89 -71.45 1.47
C MET A 213 -31.63 -72.79 1.37
N ASP A 214 -32.57 -72.88 0.42
CA ASP A 214 -33.14 -74.17 0.01
C ASP A 214 -32.03 -75.06 -0.61
N GLU A 215 -32.29 -76.37 -0.73
CA GLU A 215 -31.45 -77.34 -1.45
C GLU A 215 -31.15 -76.94 -2.92
N THR A 216 -31.80 -75.89 -3.44
CA THR A 216 -31.66 -75.32 -4.79
C THR A 216 -30.85 -74.00 -4.85
N SER A 217 -30.27 -73.54 -3.74
CA SER A 217 -29.47 -72.31 -3.72
C SER A 217 -28.04 -72.54 -4.23
N GLU A 218 -27.74 -72.08 -5.45
CA GLU A 218 -26.40 -72.15 -6.01
C GLU A 218 -25.49 -71.07 -5.39
N ARG A 219 -24.34 -71.51 -4.85
CA ARG A 219 -23.19 -70.65 -4.52
C ARG A 219 -22.05 -71.00 -5.45
N VAL A 220 -21.86 -70.20 -6.49
CA VAL A 220 -20.77 -70.43 -7.44
C VAL A 220 -19.71 -69.37 -7.21
N PHE A 221 -18.58 -69.79 -6.63
CA PHE A 221 -17.36 -69.00 -6.57
C PHE A 221 -16.59 -69.25 -7.86
N PHE A 222 -16.40 -68.22 -8.67
CA PHE A 222 -15.66 -68.34 -9.92
C PHE A 222 -14.86 -67.07 -10.19
N VAL A 223 -13.94 -67.18 -11.13
CA VAL A 223 -13.20 -66.05 -11.66
C VAL A 223 -13.90 -65.63 -12.94
N ASP A 224 -14.38 -64.40 -13.01
CA ASP A 224 -15.05 -63.85 -14.18
C ASP A 224 -14.09 -63.77 -15.38
N GLU A 225 -14.60 -63.54 -16.59
CA GLU A 225 -13.83 -63.43 -17.84
C GLU A 225 -12.72 -62.36 -17.77
N GLU A 226 -12.87 -61.37 -16.88
CA GLU A 226 -11.90 -60.31 -16.58
C GLU A 226 -10.85 -60.67 -15.52
N GLY A 227 -10.83 -61.90 -15.02
CA GLY A 227 -9.87 -62.35 -13.99
C GLY A 227 -10.22 -61.95 -12.55
N LYS A 228 -11.44 -61.47 -12.29
CA LYS A 228 -11.89 -61.02 -10.95
C LYS A 228 -12.59 -62.15 -10.20
N SER A 229 -12.30 -62.31 -8.90
CA SER A 229 -12.97 -63.30 -8.04
C SER A 229 -14.39 -62.84 -7.69
N THR A 230 -15.41 -63.60 -8.09
CA THR A 230 -16.83 -63.25 -7.92
C THR A 230 -17.60 -64.36 -7.23
N VAL A 231 -18.76 -64.02 -6.66
CA VAL A 231 -19.68 -64.99 -6.08
C VAL A 231 -21.08 -64.72 -6.59
N ASN A 232 -21.73 -65.76 -7.11
CA ASN A 232 -23.14 -65.74 -7.48
C ASN A 232 -23.99 -66.32 -6.36
N PHE A 233 -25.08 -65.64 -6.03
CA PHE A 233 -26.05 -66.06 -5.01
C PHE A 233 -27.49 -66.00 -5.56
N SER A 234 -28.32 -66.91 -5.09
CA SER A 234 -29.77 -66.91 -5.33
C SER A 234 -30.52 -67.14 -4.01
N THR A 235 -31.35 -66.18 -3.60
CA THR A 235 -32.15 -66.23 -2.37
C THR A 235 -33.61 -65.87 -2.61
N LYS A 236 -34.50 -66.29 -1.70
CA LYS A 236 -35.92 -65.84 -1.68
C LYS A 236 -36.05 -64.36 -1.34
N ASP A 237 -37.12 -63.73 -1.84
CA ASP A 237 -37.44 -62.30 -1.73
C ASP A 237 -38.41 -62.03 -0.57
N ASP A 238 -38.01 -62.39 0.67
CA ASP A 238 -38.79 -62.12 1.90
C ASP A 238 -37.98 -61.25 2.86
N ILE A 239 -38.57 -60.14 3.32
CA ILE A 239 -37.96 -59.16 4.23
C ILE A 239 -37.71 -59.77 5.62
N SER A 240 -38.56 -60.71 6.06
CA SER A 240 -38.40 -61.40 7.34
C SER A 240 -37.16 -62.29 7.39
N ASN A 241 -36.58 -62.59 6.22
CA ASN A 241 -35.37 -63.38 6.08
C ASN A 241 -34.17 -62.46 5.78
N PRO A 242 -33.05 -62.54 6.53
CA PRO A 242 -31.87 -61.71 6.26
C PRO A 242 -31.08 -62.13 5.00
N GLY A 243 -31.48 -63.20 4.28
CA GLY A 243 -30.87 -63.59 3.02
C GLY A 243 -29.45 -64.15 3.20
N VAL A 244 -28.52 -63.70 2.36
CA VAL A 244 -27.06 -63.92 2.52
C VAL A 244 -26.43 -62.66 3.07
N TYR A 245 -25.57 -62.77 4.09
CA TYR A 245 -24.91 -61.60 4.68
C TYR A 245 -23.44 -61.85 5.04
N VAL A 246 -22.70 -60.76 5.13
CA VAL A 246 -21.34 -60.70 5.68
C VAL A 246 -21.33 -59.82 6.93
N SER A 247 -20.61 -60.25 7.97
CA SER A 247 -20.40 -59.42 9.16
C SER A 247 -19.34 -58.36 8.88
N LEU A 248 -19.65 -57.11 9.21
CA LEU A 248 -18.74 -55.97 9.06
C LEU A 248 -17.96 -55.71 10.36
N SER A 249 -16.89 -54.93 10.28
CA SER A 249 -16.10 -54.54 11.45
C SER A 249 -16.94 -53.67 12.39
N SER A 250 -16.90 -53.97 13.68
CA SER A 250 -17.57 -53.18 14.73
C SER A 250 -16.87 -51.87 15.09
N ASP A 251 -15.77 -51.53 14.40
CA ASP A 251 -15.05 -50.27 14.59
C ASP A 251 -15.94 -49.08 14.17
N SER A 252 -16.30 -48.23 15.13
CA SER A 252 -17.20 -47.10 14.92
C SER A 252 -16.61 -45.95 14.10
N ASP A 253 -15.30 -46.00 13.80
CA ASP A 253 -14.66 -45.05 12.90
C ASP A 253 -14.82 -45.42 11.41
N LEU A 254 -15.21 -46.67 11.10
CA LEU A 254 -15.36 -47.17 9.73
C LEU A 254 -16.82 -47.08 9.24
N ALA A 255 -17.25 -45.86 8.90
CA ALA A 255 -18.64 -45.56 8.55
C ALA A 255 -19.01 -45.74 7.06
N THR A 256 -18.03 -45.90 6.17
CA THR A 256 -18.27 -46.01 4.72
C THR A 256 -18.14 -47.45 4.25
N VAL A 257 -19.07 -47.90 3.41
CA VAL A 257 -19.08 -49.25 2.81
C VAL A 257 -19.09 -49.12 1.28
N SER A 258 -18.20 -49.85 0.60
CA SER A 258 -18.05 -49.84 -0.86
C SER A 258 -17.95 -51.27 -1.41
N PHE A 259 -18.71 -51.58 -2.46
CA PHE A 259 -18.73 -52.91 -3.10
C PHE A 259 -19.28 -52.84 -4.53
N SER A 260 -18.97 -53.85 -5.34
CA SER A 260 -19.51 -54.01 -6.69
C SER A 260 -20.59 -55.09 -6.72
N PHE A 261 -21.73 -54.75 -7.28
CA PHE A 261 -22.95 -55.55 -7.28
C PHE A 261 -23.55 -55.59 -8.68
N LYS A 262 -23.87 -56.80 -9.17
CA LYS A 262 -24.53 -57.06 -10.44
C LYS A 262 -25.82 -57.82 -10.17
N SER A 263 -26.96 -57.24 -10.48
CA SER A 263 -28.24 -57.92 -10.29
C SER A 263 -28.66 -58.69 -11.53
N HIS A 264 -29.12 -59.93 -11.34
CA HIS A 264 -29.73 -60.76 -12.39
C HIS A 264 -31.25 -60.82 -12.31
N SER A 265 -31.84 -60.30 -11.23
CA SER A 265 -33.28 -60.25 -10.99
C SER A 265 -33.75 -58.81 -10.75
N PRO A 266 -34.95 -58.42 -11.23
CA PRO A 266 -35.49 -57.08 -10.97
C PRO A 266 -35.79 -56.82 -9.49
N ASN A 267 -35.85 -57.85 -8.65
CA ASN A 267 -36.18 -57.72 -7.22
C ASN A 267 -34.96 -57.77 -6.29
N SER A 268 -33.73 -57.87 -6.82
CA SER A 268 -32.57 -57.95 -5.94
C SER A 268 -32.35 -56.66 -5.15
N SER A 269 -32.04 -56.80 -3.87
CA SER A 269 -31.86 -55.68 -2.94
C SER A 269 -30.72 -55.95 -1.97
N PHE A 270 -30.20 -54.91 -1.33
CA PHE A 270 -29.24 -55.05 -0.25
C PHE A 270 -29.68 -54.25 0.97
N SER A 271 -29.21 -54.64 2.15
CA SER A 271 -29.52 -53.95 3.38
C SER A 271 -28.31 -53.87 4.30
N ILE A 272 -28.22 -52.77 5.03
CA ILE A 272 -27.17 -52.52 6.01
C ILE A 272 -27.83 -52.46 7.38
N LEU A 273 -27.40 -53.34 8.29
CA LEU A 273 -27.85 -53.37 9.67
C LEU A 273 -26.85 -52.61 10.54
N LEU A 274 -27.34 -51.64 11.32
CA LEU A 274 -26.54 -50.83 12.22
C LEU A 274 -27.27 -50.58 13.54
N THR A 275 -26.53 -50.20 14.57
CA THR A 275 -27.10 -49.70 15.84
C THR A 275 -26.63 -48.28 16.07
N VAL A 276 -27.57 -47.40 16.46
CA VAL A 276 -27.26 -46.08 16.99
C VAL A 276 -27.03 -46.24 18.49
N LYS A 277 -25.85 -45.86 18.98
CA LYS A 277 -25.46 -46.05 20.40
C LYS A 277 -26.36 -45.25 21.33
N GLU A 278 -26.73 -44.03 20.92
CA GLU A 278 -27.70 -43.20 21.63
C GLU A 278 -29.10 -43.83 21.49
N GLY A 279 -29.65 -44.34 22.59
CA GLY A 279 -30.95 -45.03 22.61
C GLY A 279 -30.91 -46.52 22.28
N ASN A 280 -29.74 -47.10 21.97
CA ASN A 280 -29.55 -48.52 21.62
C ASN A 280 -30.56 -49.02 20.58
N GLN A 281 -30.78 -48.20 19.54
CA GLN A 281 -31.80 -48.43 18.53
C GLN A 281 -31.22 -49.18 17.33
N LEU A 282 -31.85 -50.28 16.95
CA LEU A 282 -31.44 -51.07 15.80
C LEU A 282 -32.08 -50.48 14.53
N ILE A 283 -31.27 -50.17 13.52
CA ILE A 283 -31.71 -49.57 12.26
C ILE A 283 -31.32 -50.47 11.09
N LEU A 284 -32.28 -50.77 10.23
CA LEU A 284 -32.07 -51.46 8.97
C LEU A 284 -32.28 -50.48 7.82
N LEU A 285 -31.21 -50.20 7.07
CA LEU A 285 -31.26 -49.41 5.84
C LEU A 285 -31.41 -50.39 4.66
N HIS A 286 -32.57 -50.40 4.00
CA HIS A 286 -32.90 -51.30 2.91
C HIS A 286 -32.92 -50.55 1.57
N TYR A 287 -32.03 -50.92 0.65
CA TYR A 287 -31.92 -50.31 -0.67
C TYR A 287 -32.65 -51.20 -1.68
N VAL A 288 -33.76 -50.70 -2.23
CA VAL A 288 -34.73 -51.48 -2.99
C VAL A 288 -34.81 -51.04 -4.46
N PRO A 289 -35.04 -51.98 -5.41
CA PRO A 289 -35.15 -51.71 -6.84
C PRO A 289 -36.47 -51.02 -7.23
N ARG A 290 -36.86 -49.98 -6.49
CA ARG A 290 -38.05 -49.19 -6.70
C ARG A 290 -37.65 -47.74 -6.92
N ASP A 291 -38.14 -47.15 -8.00
CA ASP A 291 -38.02 -45.71 -8.23
C ASP A 291 -39.09 -44.98 -7.41
N ASP A 292 -38.69 -44.36 -6.30
CA ASP A 292 -39.56 -43.55 -5.45
C ASP A 292 -39.02 -42.12 -5.35
N ASP A 293 -39.87 -41.15 -5.71
CA ASP A 293 -39.54 -39.73 -5.73
C ASP A 293 -39.06 -39.20 -4.37
N ARG A 294 -39.43 -39.84 -3.24
CA ARG A 294 -39.05 -39.38 -1.90
C ARG A 294 -37.57 -39.65 -1.56
N CYS A 295 -36.88 -40.45 -2.37
CA CYS A 295 -35.52 -40.97 -2.19
C CYS A 295 -35.30 -41.86 -0.95
N VAL A 296 -35.74 -41.42 0.23
CA VAL A 296 -35.72 -42.18 1.48
C VAL A 296 -37.04 -42.04 2.24
N TRP A 297 -37.60 -43.16 2.68
CA TRP A 297 -38.87 -43.22 3.41
C TRP A 297 -38.90 -44.34 4.45
N SER A 298 -39.93 -44.34 5.29
CA SER A 298 -40.26 -45.45 6.20
C SER A 298 -41.74 -45.79 6.02
N GLU A 299 -42.07 -47.07 5.99
CA GLU A 299 -43.43 -47.56 5.74
C GLU A 299 -44.23 -47.80 7.03
N ASP A 300 -43.55 -48.05 8.16
CA ASP A 300 -44.18 -48.41 9.43
C ASP A 300 -43.95 -47.35 10.52
N SER A 301 -44.95 -46.48 10.70
CA SER A 301 -45.06 -45.63 11.92
C SER A 301 -45.81 -46.33 13.07
N LYS A 302 -46.21 -47.60 12.90
CA LYS A 302 -47.19 -48.27 13.78
C LYS A 302 -46.83 -49.68 14.27
N LYS A 303 -45.68 -50.26 13.95
CA LYS A 303 -45.24 -51.54 14.51
C LYS A 303 -43.77 -51.49 14.94
N MET A 304 -43.54 -51.05 16.19
CA MET A 304 -42.31 -51.37 16.94
C MET A 304 -42.36 -52.85 17.34
N VAL A 305 -42.24 -53.75 16.38
CA VAL A 305 -41.97 -55.16 16.70
C VAL A 305 -40.44 -55.26 16.81
N ASP A 306 -39.96 -55.56 18.02
CA ASP A 306 -38.55 -55.84 18.36
C ASP A 306 -37.52 -54.70 18.17
N ASN A 307 -37.82 -53.48 18.63
CA ASN A 307 -36.83 -52.39 18.80
C ASN A 307 -36.00 -52.02 17.53
N GLN A 308 -36.48 -52.44 16.35
CA GLN A 308 -35.86 -52.26 15.04
C GLN A 308 -36.68 -51.29 14.18
N ILE A 309 -36.02 -50.30 13.57
CA ILE A 309 -36.64 -49.41 12.57
C ILE A 309 -36.05 -49.70 11.19
N THR A 310 -36.93 -49.88 10.21
CA THR A 310 -36.55 -50.07 8.80
C THR A 310 -36.79 -48.80 7.99
N PHE A 311 -35.78 -48.41 7.22
CA PHE A 311 -35.86 -47.33 6.24
C PHE A 311 -35.56 -47.87 4.86
N PHE A 312 -36.23 -47.32 3.86
CA PHE A 312 -36.10 -47.72 2.47
C PHE A 312 -35.43 -46.61 1.66
N TYR A 313 -34.49 -47.00 0.79
CA TYR A 313 -33.81 -46.15 -0.17
C TYR A 313 -34.14 -46.57 -1.59
N SER A 314 -34.42 -45.59 -2.45
CA SER A 314 -34.65 -45.79 -3.88
C SER A 314 -33.35 -46.19 -4.59
N LEU A 315 -33.34 -47.35 -5.25
CA LEU A 315 -32.20 -47.91 -6.02
C LEU A 315 -32.67 -48.42 -7.40
N PRO A 316 -33.16 -47.56 -8.31
CA PRO A 316 -33.52 -47.98 -9.67
C PRO A 316 -32.27 -48.44 -10.46
N PHE A 317 -32.26 -49.70 -10.94
CA PHE A 317 -31.15 -50.23 -11.74
C PHE A 317 -31.61 -51.06 -12.93
N GLN A 318 -30.71 -51.25 -13.91
CA GLN A 318 -30.90 -52.19 -15.00
C GLN A 318 -30.28 -53.55 -14.65
N THR A 319 -31.02 -54.63 -14.91
CA THR A 319 -30.54 -56.00 -14.66
C THR A 319 -29.42 -56.36 -15.64
N GLY A 320 -28.37 -57.01 -15.14
CA GLY A 320 -27.25 -57.49 -15.96
C GLY A 320 -26.06 -56.53 -16.06
N GLU A 321 -26.13 -55.33 -15.48
CA GLU A 321 -25.00 -54.40 -15.44
C GLU A 321 -24.30 -54.42 -14.08
N TRP A 322 -22.98 -54.20 -14.09
CA TRP A 322 -22.19 -54.02 -12.88
C TRP A 322 -22.40 -52.61 -12.32
N MET A 323 -22.70 -52.51 -11.03
CA MET A 323 -22.81 -51.25 -10.31
C MET A 323 -21.77 -51.18 -9.20
N GLU A 324 -21.07 -50.05 -9.10
CA GLU A 324 -20.21 -49.75 -7.97
C GLU A 324 -20.98 -48.91 -6.95
N ILE A 325 -21.21 -49.46 -5.76
CA ILE A 325 -22.00 -48.83 -4.72
C ILE A 325 -21.05 -48.37 -3.62
N THR A 326 -21.12 -47.10 -3.25
CA THR A 326 -20.38 -46.53 -2.11
C THR A 326 -21.34 -45.73 -1.24
N ARG A 327 -21.53 -46.17 0.01
CA ARG A 327 -22.47 -45.56 0.96
C ARG A 327 -21.74 -45.11 2.22
N ASP A 328 -21.92 -43.85 2.57
CA ASP A 328 -21.65 -43.37 3.92
C ASP A 328 -22.87 -43.70 4.79
N VAL A 329 -22.72 -44.73 5.62
CA VAL A 329 -23.80 -45.27 6.45
C VAL A 329 -24.18 -44.30 7.57
N LEU A 330 -23.23 -43.48 8.03
CA LEU A 330 -23.48 -42.43 9.02
C LEU A 330 -24.41 -41.36 8.44
N VAL A 331 -24.12 -40.91 7.22
CA VAL A 331 -24.95 -39.93 6.50
C VAL A 331 -26.32 -40.52 6.20
N ASP A 332 -26.38 -41.75 5.68
CA ASP A 332 -27.65 -42.39 5.35
C ASP A 332 -28.53 -42.57 6.59
N ALA A 333 -27.99 -43.12 7.69
CA ALA A 333 -28.73 -43.25 8.94
C ALA A 333 -29.25 -41.89 9.45
N ALA A 334 -28.41 -40.84 9.41
CA ALA A 334 -28.81 -39.51 9.83
C ALA A 334 -29.94 -38.91 8.97
N ARG A 335 -29.85 -39.08 7.64
CA ARG A 335 -30.89 -38.62 6.70
C ARG A 335 -32.19 -39.40 6.89
N ALA A 336 -32.09 -40.71 7.07
CA ALA A 336 -33.23 -41.60 7.30
C ALA A 336 -33.97 -41.25 8.60
N LEU A 337 -33.25 -41.09 9.72
CA LEU A 337 -33.82 -40.66 11.00
C LEU A 337 -34.50 -39.29 10.92
N SER A 338 -33.95 -38.37 10.13
CA SER A 338 -34.55 -37.06 9.89
C SER A 338 -35.90 -37.12 9.15
N THR A 339 -36.33 -38.29 8.65
CA THR A 339 -37.63 -38.47 8.01
C THR A 339 -38.76 -38.88 8.97
N VAL A 340 -38.44 -39.34 10.18
CA VAL A 340 -39.43 -39.78 11.17
C VAL A 340 -40.10 -38.57 11.84
N LYS A 341 -41.43 -38.52 11.84
CA LYS A 341 -42.21 -37.53 12.59
C LYS A 341 -42.72 -38.15 13.89
N GLU A 342 -42.23 -37.74 15.05
CA GLU A 342 -42.82 -38.14 16.35
C GLU A 342 -44.19 -37.48 16.58
N LYS A 343 -45.12 -38.22 17.18
CA LYS A 343 -46.46 -37.72 17.56
C LYS A 343 -46.38 -36.82 18.80
N GLY A 344 -46.94 -35.61 18.72
CA GLY A 344 -47.25 -34.77 19.89
C GLY A 344 -46.38 -33.52 20.07
N ARG A 345 -45.36 -33.30 19.25
CA ARG A 345 -44.53 -32.08 19.28
C ARG A 345 -44.82 -31.22 18.05
N THR A 346 -45.30 -30.00 18.26
CA THR A 346 -45.73 -29.04 17.21
C THR A 346 -44.59 -28.15 16.66
N LYS A 347 -43.34 -28.37 17.08
CA LYS A 347 -42.16 -27.69 16.54
C LYS A 347 -41.39 -28.62 15.61
N LYS A 348 -40.97 -28.11 14.45
CA LYS A 348 -39.83 -28.64 13.69
C LYS A 348 -38.61 -28.72 14.63
N GLU A 349 -38.33 -29.87 15.23
CA GLU A 349 -36.96 -30.25 15.61
C GLU A 349 -36.48 -31.08 14.41
N GLY A 350 -35.51 -30.62 13.63
CA GLY A 350 -34.11 -30.46 13.99
C GLY A 350 -33.37 -31.55 13.19
N ASN A 351 -32.62 -31.15 12.16
CA ASN A 351 -31.84 -32.05 11.32
C ASN A 351 -30.96 -32.98 12.18
N VAL A 352 -31.12 -34.31 12.05
CA VAL A 352 -30.33 -35.29 12.81
C VAL A 352 -28.89 -35.26 12.27
N ILE A 353 -27.92 -35.07 13.16
CA ILE A 353 -26.49 -35.05 12.84
C ILE A 353 -25.84 -36.13 13.69
N LEU A 354 -25.40 -37.20 13.05
CA LEU A 354 -24.59 -38.25 13.66
C LEU A 354 -23.10 -37.95 13.40
N ARG A 355 -22.25 -38.34 14.34
CA ARG A 355 -20.79 -38.20 14.29
C ARG A 355 -20.12 -39.57 14.27
N PRO A 356 -18.87 -39.68 13.77
CA PRO A 356 -18.08 -40.89 13.93
C PRO A 356 -18.04 -41.31 15.40
N GLY A 357 -18.32 -42.58 15.69
CA GLY A 357 -18.51 -43.06 17.07
C GLY A 357 -19.96 -43.28 17.48
N ASP A 358 -20.94 -42.60 16.87
CA ASP A 358 -22.35 -42.67 17.28
C ASP A 358 -23.06 -43.93 16.77
N ILE A 359 -22.53 -44.57 15.73
CA ILE A 359 -23.09 -45.80 15.13
C ILE A 359 -22.10 -46.96 15.19
N THR A 360 -22.65 -48.17 15.17
CA THR A 360 -21.90 -49.42 14.92
C THR A 360 -22.57 -50.19 13.80
N ILE A 361 -21.82 -50.52 12.75
CA ILE A 361 -22.32 -51.29 11.60
C ILE A 361 -22.11 -52.78 11.90
N HIS A 362 -23.16 -53.59 11.74
CA HIS A 362 -23.12 -55.02 12.08
C HIS A 362 -22.92 -55.90 10.86
N SER A 363 -23.73 -55.72 9.83
CA SER A 363 -23.71 -56.61 8.67
C SER A 363 -24.25 -55.95 7.40
N LEU A 364 -23.73 -56.42 6.27
CA LEU A 364 -24.25 -56.14 4.93
C LEU A 364 -24.92 -57.41 4.41
N SER A 365 -26.23 -57.32 4.14
CA SER A 365 -27.06 -58.43 3.66
C SER A 365 -27.56 -58.18 2.24
N PHE A 366 -27.73 -59.24 1.47
CA PHE A 366 -28.19 -59.22 0.10
C PHE A 366 -29.34 -60.21 -0.11
N ARG A 367 -30.28 -59.85 -0.99
CA ARG A 367 -31.47 -60.63 -1.34
C ARG A 367 -31.69 -60.65 -2.85
N GLY A 368 -32.30 -61.72 -3.34
CA GLY A 368 -32.62 -61.93 -4.75
C GLY A 368 -31.55 -62.74 -5.48
N HIS A 369 -31.41 -62.50 -6.79
CA HIS A 369 -30.42 -63.17 -7.64
C HIS A 369 -29.38 -62.15 -8.12
N PHE A 370 -28.13 -62.32 -7.68
CA PHE A 370 -27.08 -61.31 -7.87
C PHE A 370 -25.67 -61.92 -7.84
N THR A 371 -24.72 -61.20 -8.42
CA THR A 371 -23.28 -61.48 -8.39
C THR A 371 -22.54 -60.33 -7.74
N ILE A 372 -21.58 -60.64 -6.88
CA ILE A 372 -20.77 -59.65 -6.14
C ILE A 372 -19.29 -59.96 -6.36
N LEU A 373 -18.45 -58.91 -6.44
CA LEU A 373 -16.99 -59.07 -6.37
C LEU A 373 -16.58 -59.41 -4.93
N GLN A 374 -15.69 -60.38 -4.74
CA GLN A 374 -15.17 -60.83 -3.43
C GLN A 374 -14.24 -59.80 -2.77
N GLN A 375 -14.70 -58.56 -2.65
CA GLN A 375 -13.95 -57.42 -2.10
C GLN A 375 -14.93 -56.33 -1.63
N ILE A 376 -15.52 -56.52 -0.44
CA ILE A 376 -16.32 -55.48 0.23
C ILE A 376 -15.37 -54.65 1.08
N ILE A 377 -15.31 -53.35 0.83
CA ILE A 377 -14.39 -52.43 1.49
C ILE A 377 -15.18 -51.62 2.52
N GLN A 378 -14.77 -51.67 3.78
CA GLN A 378 -15.26 -50.81 4.84
C GLN A 378 -14.16 -49.82 5.22
N SER A 379 -14.41 -48.52 5.09
CA SER A 379 -13.40 -47.47 5.30
C SER A 379 -13.95 -46.32 6.13
N ARG A 380 -13.05 -45.45 6.60
CA ARG A 380 -13.44 -44.22 7.31
C ARG A 380 -14.21 -43.25 6.40
N SER A 381 -13.72 -43.06 5.18
CA SER A 381 -14.30 -42.16 4.19
C SER A 381 -13.74 -42.45 2.80
N GLU A 382 -14.59 -42.39 1.77
CA GLU A 382 -14.21 -42.53 0.35
C GLU A 382 -14.31 -41.18 -0.38
N ASN A 383 -13.52 -40.18 0.06
CA ASN A 383 -13.57 -38.82 -0.46
C ASN A 383 -13.27 -38.75 -1.98
N GLU A 384 -12.33 -39.54 -2.48
CA GLU A 384 -12.00 -39.56 -3.91
C GLU A 384 -13.17 -40.07 -4.76
N LYS A 385 -13.87 -41.13 -4.32
CA LYS A 385 -15.05 -41.65 -5.03
C LYS A 385 -16.20 -40.64 -5.04
N ALA A 386 -16.50 -40.02 -3.89
CA ALA A 386 -17.53 -38.99 -3.80
C ALA A 386 -17.25 -37.78 -4.72
N PHE A 387 -15.98 -37.35 -4.79
CA PHE A 387 -15.53 -36.31 -5.70
C PHE A 387 -15.72 -36.69 -7.18
N ILE A 388 -15.31 -37.91 -7.57
CA ILE A 388 -15.44 -38.38 -8.96
C ILE A 388 -16.90 -38.60 -9.34
N HIS A 389 -17.74 -39.17 -8.46
CA HIS A 389 -19.18 -39.31 -8.71
C HIS A 389 -19.86 -37.97 -8.98
N ALA A 390 -19.48 -36.92 -8.22
CA ALA A 390 -19.97 -35.58 -8.49
C ALA A 390 -19.53 -35.06 -9.87
N ALA A 391 -18.26 -35.24 -10.25
CA ALA A 391 -17.76 -34.82 -11.55
C ALA A 391 -18.42 -35.58 -12.72
N ASP A 392 -18.61 -36.89 -12.58
CA ASP A 392 -19.25 -37.74 -13.58
C ASP A 392 -20.72 -37.41 -13.75
N TRP A 393 -21.41 -37.03 -12.66
CA TRP A 393 -22.78 -36.50 -12.73
C TRP A 393 -22.86 -35.26 -13.62
N PHE A 394 -21.90 -34.32 -13.51
CA PHE A 394 -21.87 -33.13 -14.36
C PHE A 394 -21.64 -33.45 -15.84
N VAL A 395 -20.78 -34.44 -16.14
CA VAL A 395 -20.57 -34.90 -17.52
C VAL A 395 -21.84 -35.55 -18.09
N ALA A 396 -22.53 -36.37 -17.30
CA ALA A 396 -23.71 -37.11 -17.74
C ALA A 396 -24.98 -36.25 -17.87
N ASN A 397 -25.08 -35.14 -17.12
CA ASN A 397 -26.30 -34.33 -17.01
C ASN A 397 -26.17 -32.92 -17.64
N GLN A 398 -25.12 -32.67 -18.44
CA GLN A 398 -25.00 -31.42 -19.19
C GLN A 398 -25.93 -31.44 -20.41
N ASP A 399 -26.67 -30.35 -20.64
CA ASP A 399 -27.53 -30.24 -21.81
C ASP A 399 -26.79 -29.72 -23.06
N SER A 400 -27.50 -29.66 -24.19
CA SER A 400 -26.95 -29.19 -25.47
C SER A 400 -26.53 -27.71 -25.48
N SER A 401 -27.11 -26.90 -24.59
CA SER A 401 -26.73 -25.50 -24.37
C SER A 401 -25.48 -25.36 -23.50
N GLY A 402 -24.97 -26.46 -22.95
CA GLY A 402 -23.78 -26.52 -22.09
C GLY A 402 -24.06 -26.18 -20.63
N GLY A 403 -25.32 -25.99 -20.25
CA GLY A 403 -25.73 -25.69 -18.88
C GLY A 403 -26.19 -26.92 -18.11
N TRP A 404 -26.38 -26.74 -16.80
CA TRP A 404 -27.04 -27.72 -15.94
C TRP A 404 -28.37 -27.13 -15.45
N PRO A 405 -29.50 -27.48 -16.08
CA PRO A 405 -30.79 -26.86 -15.81
C PRO A 405 -31.31 -27.23 -14.42
N VAL A 406 -31.82 -26.25 -13.69
CA VAL A 406 -32.46 -26.48 -12.40
C VAL A 406 -33.92 -26.89 -12.61
N GLY A 407 -34.25 -28.15 -12.27
CA GLY A 407 -35.56 -28.77 -12.52
C GLY A 407 -36.72 -28.29 -11.64
N VAL A 408 -36.64 -27.08 -11.05
CA VAL A 408 -37.70 -26.52 -10.20
C VAL A 408 -37.89 -25.01 -10.44
N GLU A 409 -39.13 -24.55 -10.27
CA GLU A 409 -39.45 -23.11 -10.30
C GLU A 409 -38.80 -22.39 -9.10
N ARG A 410 -38.26 -21.19 -9.33
CA ARG A 410 -37.67 -20.35 -8.28
C ARG A 410 -38.28 -18.95 -8.25
N LYS A 411 -38.96 -18.63 -7.15
CA LYS A 411 -39.54 -17.30 -6.88
C LYS A 411 -38.57 -16.37 -6.14
N VAL A 412 -38.07 -15.34 -6.79
CA VAL A 412 -37.10 -14.36 -6.25
C VAL A 412 -37.81 -13.04 -5.91
N ALA A 413 -37.19 -12.20 -5.07
CA ALA A 413 -37.72 -10.89 -4.64
C ALA A 413 -39.16 -10.97 -4.10
N ASP A 414 -39.37 -11.80 -3.08
CA ASP A 414 -40.66 -12.04 -2.43
C ASP A 414 -41.78 -12.46 -3.40
N GLY A 415 -41.40 -13.16 -4.48
CA GLY A 415 -42.32 -13.69 -5.48
C GLY A 415 -42.66 -12.72 -6.62
N ARG A 416 -42.03 -11.54 -6.68
CA ARG A 416 -42.20 -10.59 -7.78
C ARG A 416 -41.54 -11.05 -9.08
N LEU A 417 -40.50 -11.88 -8.97
CA LEU A 417 -39.82 -12.50 -10.10
C LEU A 417 -39.93 -14.01 -9.98
N SER A 418 -40.23 -14.71 -11.07
CA SER A 418 -40.23 -16.17 -11.10
C SER A 418 -39.37 -16.70 -12.23
N LEU A 419 -38.56 -17.70 -11.92
CA LEU A 419 -37.78 -18.46 -12.89
C LEU A 419 -38.46 -19.81 -13.10
N PRO A 420 -38.95 -20.11 -14.32
CA PRO A 420 -39.55 -21.40 -14.63
C PRO A 420 -38.48 -22.51 -14.56
N SER A 421 -38.91 -23.75 -14.30
CA SER A 421 -38.03 -24.93 -14.33
C SER A 421 -37.20 -24.98 -15.62
N GLY A 422 -35.90 -25.24 -15.50
CA GLY A 422 -34.96 -25.26 -16.62
C GLY A 422 -33.95 -24.11 -16.64
N TRP A 423 -33.99 -23.19 -15.67
CA TRP A 423 -33.07 -22.06 -15.58
C TRP A 423 -31.63 -22.49 -15.19
N TYR A 424 -30.63 -21.73 -15.65
CA TYR A 424 -29.21 -21.93 -15.29
C TYR A 424 -28.75 -20.96 -14.20
N SER A 425 -27.66 -21.28 -13.51
CA SER A 425 -27.06 -20.39 -12.52
C SER A 425 -25.59 -20.15 -12.82
N ALA A 426 -25.13 -18.90 -12.89
CA ALA A 426 -23.71 -18.60 -13.06
C ALA A 426 -22.85 -19.19 -11.93
N MET A 427 -23.37 -19.21 -10.70
CA MET A 427 -22.73 -19.87 -9.56
C MET A 427 -22.63 -21.39 -9.75
N GLY A 428 -23.65 -22.00 -10.35
CA GLY A 428 -23.66 -23.42 -10.71
C GLY A 428 -22.60 -23.73 -11.76
N GLN A 429 -22.56 -22.93 -12.83
CA GLN A 429 -21.55 -23.05 -13.88
C GLN A 429 -20.13 -22.87 -13.31
N GLY A 430 -19.91 -21.87 -12.46
CA GLY A 430 -18.61 -21.60 -11.83
C GLY A 430 -18.10 -22.72 -10.94
N HIS A 431 -18.95 -23.27 -10.06
CA HIS A 431 -18.55 -24.41 -9.24
C HIS A 431 -18.30 -25.67 -10.10
N ALA A 432 -19.10 -25.90 -11.13
CA ALA A 432 -18.91 -27.01 -12.05
C ALA A 432 -17.58 -26.88 -12.81
N LEU A 433 -17.23 -25.69 -13.32
CA LEU A 433 -15.91 -25.41 -13.92
C LEU A 433 -14.77 -25.72 -12.94
N SER A 434 -14.90 -25.28 -11.68
CA SER A 434 -13.90 -25.52 -10.64
C SER A 434 -13.73 -27.01 -10.32
N LEU A 435 -14.85 -27.76 -10.29
CA LEU A 435 -14.89 -29.20 -10.03
C LEU A 435 -14.30 -30.00 -11.20
N LEU A 436 -14.78 -29.74 -12.42
CA LEU A 436 -14.34 -30.43 -13.63
C LEU A 436 -12.85 -30.16 -13.93
N SER A 437 -12.37 -28.93 -13.65
CA SER A 437 -10.95 -28.59 -13.79
C SER A 437 -10.07 -29.42 -12.84
N ARG A 438 -10.52 -29.62 -11.59
CA ARG A 438 -9.84 -30.48 -10.62
C ARG A 438 -9.95 -31.95 -11.00
N ALA A 439 -11.09 -32.39 -11.55
CA ALA A 439 -11.28 -33.78 -12.00
C ALA A 439 -10.35 -34.10 -13.17
N TYR A 440 -10.22 -33.19 -14.13
CA TYR A 440 -9.21 -33.28 -15.19
C TYR A 440 -7.79 -33.28 -14.63
N GLY A 441 -7.46 -32.38 -13.69
CA GLY A 441 -6.15 -32.34 -13.06
C GLY A 441 -5.74 -33.68 -12.41
N ARG A 442 -6.72 -34.42 -11.86
CA ARG A 442 -6.53 -35.70 -11.18
C ARG A 442 -6.55 -36.92 -12.11
N LYS A 443 -7.53 -37.02 -13.01
CA LYS A 443 -7.76 -38.19 -13.89
C LYS A 443 -7.15 -38.05 -15.29
N ARG A 444 -6.91 -36.83 -15.74
CA ARG A 444 -6.42 -36.48 -17.09
C ARG A 444 -7.29 -37.00 -18.24
N GLU A 445 -8.60 -37.13 -18.00
CA GLU A 445 -9.58 -37.56 -19.00
C GLU A 445 -10.22 -36.37 -19.72
N GLU A 446 -10.24 -36.41 -21.07
CA GLU A 446 -10.76 -35.31 -21.89
C GLU A 446 -12.26 -35.04 -21.72
N ARG A 447 -13.05 -36.03 -21.25
CA ARG A 447 -14.49 -35.85 -21.03
C ARG A 447 -14.81 -34.70 -20.07
N TYR A 448 -13.96 -34.49 -19.07
CA TYR A 448 -14.12 -33.38 -18.12
C TYR A 448 -13.82 -32.01 -18.76
N LEU A 449 -12.83 -31.95 -19.66
CA LEU A 449 -12.53 -30.72 -20.42
C LEU A 449 -13.67 -30.37 -21.39
N LYS A 450 -14.21 -31.36 -22.11
CA LYS A 450 -15.35 -31.14 -23.02
C LYS A 450 -16.57 -30.61 -22.27
N ALA A 451 -16.87 -31.16 -21.10
CA ALA A 451 -17.95 -30.66 -20.25
C ALA A 451 -17.68 -29.23 -19.75
N ALA A 452 -16.44 -28.93 -19.34
CA ALA A 452 -16.06 -27.60 -18.88
C ALA A 452 -16.10 -26.55 -20.01
N GLU A 453 -15.65 -26.87 -21.22
CA GLU A 453 -15.78 -26.03 -22.41
C GLU A 453 -17.26 -25.71 -22.71
N GLY A 454 -18.13 -26.74 -22.66
CA GLY A 454 -19.57 -26.57 -22.82
C GLY A 454 -20.15 -25.56 -21.80
N ALA A 455 -19.64 -25.58 -20.57
CA ALA A 455 -20.10 -24.74 -19.47
C ALA A 455 -19.87 -23.23 -19.67
N LEU A 456 -19.04 -22.83 -20.65
CA LEU A 456 -18.80 -21.44 -21.01
C LEU A 456 -19.96 -20.85 -21.84
N LYS A 457 -20.72 -21.67 -22.57
CA LYS A 457 -21.78 -21.20 -23.49
C LYS A 457 -22.87 -20.35 -22.79
N PRO A 458 -23.38 -20.71 -21.60
CA PRO A 458 -24.37 -19.88 -20.91
C PRO A 458 -23.87 -18.47 -20.54
N PHE A 459 -22.56 -18.27 -20.34
CA PHE A 459 -21.98 -16.95 -20.02
C PHE A 459 -22.01 -15.98 -21.20
N ALA A 460 -22.09 -16.49 -22.43
CA ALA A 460 -22.18 -15.66 -23.63
C ALA A 460 -23.62 -15.22 -23.96
N LYS A 461 -24.63 -15.89 -23.40
CA LYS A 461 -26.05 -15.63 -23.68
C LYS A 461 -26.70 -14.77 -22.60
N MET A 462 -27.60 -13.87 -23.02
CA MET A 462 -28.36 -13.04 -22.10
C MET A 462 -29.36 -13.86 -21.28
N ALA A 463 -29.66 -13.44 -20.04
CA ALA A 463 -30.63 -14.08 -19.16
C ALA A 463 -32.03 -14.19 -19.80
N SER A 464 -32.43 -13.17 -20.57
CA SER A 464 -33.67 -13.15 -21.36
C SER A 464 -33.71 -14.20 -22.49
N GLU A 465 -32.55 -14.68 -22.93
CA GLU A 465 -32.38 -15.68 -24.00
C GLU A 465 -32.07 -17.07 -23.45
N GLY A 466 -32.25 -17.29 -22.13
CA GLY A 466 -31.94 -18.54 -21.46
C GLY A 466 -30.45 -18.74 -21.15
N GLY A 467 -29.66 -17.67 -21.11
CA GLY A 467 -28.29 -17.67 -20.60
C GLY A 467 -28.17 -17.23 -19.14
N VAL A 468 -26.97 -16.80 -18.73
CA VAL A 468 -26.72 -16.26 -17.38
C VAL A 468 -26.15 -14.84 -17.39
N ARG A 469 -25.93 -14.23 -18.56
CA ARG A 469 -25.39 -12.88 -18.68
C ARG A 469 -26.49 -11.83 -18.54
N ASN A 470 -26.22 -10.77 -17.80
CA ASN A 470 -27.09 -9.60 -17.73
C ASN A 470 -26.25 -8.33 -17.81
N MET A 471 -26.89 -7.19 -18.05
CA MET A 471 -26.22 -5.89 -18.10
C MET A 471 -26.75 -5.00 -16.98
N PHE A 472 -25.86 -4.52 -16.12
CA PHE A 472 -26.17 -3.48 -15.15
C PHE A 472 -25.52 -2.18 -15.61
N PHE A 473 -26.34 -1.21 -16.03
CA PHE A 473 -25.87 -0.06 -16.81
C PHE A 473 -25.08 -0.53 -18.05
N THR A 474 -23.78 -0.26 -18.11
CA THR A 474 -22.86 -0.70 -19.17
C THR A 474 -21.98 -1.88 -18.76
N HIS A 475 -22.16 -2.42 -17.55
CA HIS A 475 -21.31 -3.46 -16.99
C HIS A 475 -21.97 -4.85 -17.10
N PRO A 476 -21.30 -5.83 -17.74
CA PRO A 476 -21.78 -7.20 -17.81
C PRO A 476 -21.70 -7.89 -16.45
N TRP A 477 -22.71 -8.69 -16.13
CA TRP A 477 -22.83 -9.43 -14.88
C TRP A 477 -23.28 -10.87 -15.13
N PHE A 478 -22.74 -11.82 -14.37
CA PHE A 478 -23.13 -13.23 -14.46
C PHE A 478 -24.05 -13.58 -13.28
N GLU A 479 -25.32 -13.87 -13.58
CA GLU A 479 -26.40 -13.96 -12.61
C GLU A 479 -26.44 -15.31 -11.89
N GLU A 480 -26.48 -15.30 -10.55
CA GLU A 480 -26.83 -16.50 -9.76
C GLU A 480 -28.26 -16.95 -10.09
N TYR A 481 -29.17 -15.98 -10.18
CA TYR A 481 -30.57 -16.15 -10.59
C TYR A 481 -30.81 -15.29 -11.83
N PRO A 482 -30.88 -15.86 -13.05
CA PRO A 482 -30.97 -15.11 -14.31
C PRO A 482 -32.37 -14.51 -14.52
N THR A 483 -32.78 -13.61 -13.64
CA THR A 483 -34.07 -12.92 -13.72
C THR A 483 -34.01 -11.75 -14.71
N THR A 484 -35.19 -11.35 -15.20
CA THR A 484 -35.36 -10.14 -16.01
C THR A 484 -36.46 -9.28 -15.37
N PRO A 485 -36.15 -8.08 -14.82
CA PRO A 485 -34.81 -7.47 -14.68
C PRO A 485 -33.87 -8.27 -13.76
N GLY A 486 -32.57 -7.99 -13.88
CA GLY A 486 -31.52 -8.66 -13.11
C GLY A 486 -31.61 -8.42 -11.61
N THR A 487 -31.13 -9.40 -10.84
CA THR A 487 -31.05 -9.28 -9.37
C THR A 487 -29.64 -8.95 -8.90
N PHE A 488 -28.62 -9.32 -9.67
CA PHE A 488 -27.21 -9.00 -9.42
C PHE A 488 -26.76 -9.50 -8.04
N VAL A 489 -26.80 -10.82 -7.84
CA VAL A 489 -26.35 -11.44 -6.59
C VAL A 489 -24.83 -11.48 -6.51
N LEU A 490 -24.26 -11.00 -5.41
CA LEU A 490 -22.82 -10.75 -5.28
C LEU A 490 -21.98 -12.03 -5.14
N ASN A 491 -22.30 -12.90 -4.19
CA ASN A 491 -21.54 -14.13 -3.94
C ASN A 491 -21.53 -15.06 -5.16
N GLY A 492 -22.69 -15.26 -5.79
CA GLY A 492 -22.81 -16.15 -6.95
C GLY A 492 -21.99 -15.67 -8.15
N PHE A 493 -21.95 -14.35 -8.36
CA PHE A 493 -21.09 -13.75 -9.37
C PHE A 493 -19.60 -14.01 -9.09
N MET A 494 -19.12 -13.75 -7.88
CA MET A 494 -17.72 -14.00 -7.53
C MET A 494 -17.32 -15.48 -7.64
N TYR A 495 -18.18 -16.43 -7.25
CA TYR A 495 -17.94 -17.86 -7.48
C TYR A 495 -17.85 -18.21 -8.97
N SER A 496 -18.63 -17.55 -9.82
CA SER A 496 -18.56 -17.75 -11.27
C SER A 496 -17.20 -17.31 -11.84
N LEU A 497 -16.65 -16.18 -11.35
CA LEU A 497 -15.32 -15.69 -11.75
C LEU A 497 -14.21 -16.66 -11.33
N ILE A 498 -14.27 -17.20 -10.12
CA ILE A 498 -13.29 -18.19 -9.64
C ILE A 498 -13.29 -19.44 -10.52
N GLY A 499 -14.47 -19.92 -10.93
CA GLY A 499 -14.58 -21.06 -11.85
C GLY A 499 -14.00 -20.78 -13.24
N LEU A 500 -14.26 -19.60 -13.81
CA LEU A 500 -13.69 -19.17 -15.09
C LEU A 500 -12.15 -19.10 -15.00
N HIS A 501 -11.62 -18.56 -13.89
CA HIS A 501 -10.19 -18.51 -13.63
C HIS A 501 -9.57 -19.91 -13.51
N ASP A 502 -10.19 -20.82 -12.75
CA ASP A 502 -9.70 -22.18 -12.57
C ASP A 502 -9.56 -22.94 -13.89
N TYR A 503 -10.57 -22.82 -14.76
CA TYR A 503 -10.52 -23.42 -16.08
C TYR A 503 -9.44 -22.79 -16.96
N ALA A 504 -9.32 -21.46 -16.97
CA ALA A 504 -8.30 -20.75 -17.74
C ALA A 504 -6.87 -21.12 -17.33
N GLN A 505 -6.61 -21.40 -16.03
CA GLN A 505 -5.27 -21.79 -15.56
C GLN A 505 -4.86 -23.21 -16.01
N LEU A 506 -5.79 -24.05 -16.49
CA LEU A 506 -5.44 -25.39 -16.99
C LEU A 506 -4.46 -25.34 -18.17
N GLU A 507 -4.49 -24.27 -18.98
CA GLU A 507 -3.55 -24.07 -20.09
C GLU A 507 -2.08 -24.11 -19.65
N LYS A 508 -1.80 -23.66 -18.42
CA LYS A 508 -0.44 -23.58 -17.85
C LYS A 508 -0.02 -24.84 -17.09
N THR A 509 -0.87 -25.88 -17.05
CA THR A 509 -0.55 -27.11 -16.31
C THR A 509 0.47 -27.96 -17.05
N SER A 510 1.23 -28.76 -16.30
CA SER A 510 2.18 -29.74 -16.85
C SER A 510 1.72 -31.16 -16.52
N PRO A 511 1.55 -32.06 -17.50
CA PRO A 511 1.58 -31.81 -18.95
C PRO A 511 0.42 -30.90 -19.41
N PRO A 512 0.60 -30.14 -20.51
CA PRO A 512 -0.41 -29.23 -21.03
C PRO A 512 -1.63 -30.00 -21.60
N PRO A 513 -2.84 -29.42 -21.54
CA PRO A 513 -4.02 -29.98 -22.16
C PRO A 513 -3.94 -30.01 -23.70
N PRO A 514 -4.78 -30.81 -24.38
CA PRO A 514 -4.81 -30.87 -25.85
C PRO A 514 -5.04 -29.49 -26.47
N SER A 515 -4.33 -29.20 -27.57
CA SER A 515 -4.37 -27.89 -28.25
C SER A 515 -5.75 -27.50 -28.78
N SER A 516 -6.66 -28.47 -28.96
CA SER A 516 -8.06 -28.22 -29.35
C SER A 516 -8.82 -27.31 -28.39
N PHE A 517 -8.41 -27.23 -27.12
CA PHE A 517 -9.10 -26.45 -26.09
C PHE A 517 -8.52 -25.04 -25.87
N SER A 518 -7.43 -24.64 -26.56
CA SER A 518 -6.77 -23.34 -26.30
C SER A 518 -7.69 -22.13 -26.50
N SER A 519 -8.58 -22.17 -27.51
CA SER A 519 -9.58 -21.12 -27.74
C SER A 519 -10.56 -20.98 -26.55
N SER A 520 -10.94 -22.10 -25.93
CA SER A 520 -11.84 -22.11 -24.78
C SER A 520 -11.18 -21.54 -23.52
N PHE A 521 -9.88 -21.78 -23.30
CA PHE A 521 -9.13 -21.18 -22.18
C PHE A 521 -9.01 -19.66 -22.36
N SER A 522 -8.72 -19.19 -23.57
CA SER A 522 -8.72 -17.76 -23.89
C SER A 522 -10.10 -17.13 -23.67
N THR A 523 -11.18 -17.83 -24.02
CA THR A 523 -12.56 -17.35 -23.80
C THR A 523 -12.88 -17.21 -22.32
N ALA A 524 -12.52 -18.21 -21.51
CA ALA A 524 -12.71 -18.16 -20.07
C ALA A 524 -11.90 -17.04 -19.41
N SER A 525 -10.65 -16.83 -19.86
CA SER A 525 -9.80 -15.71 -19.41
C SER A 525 -10.43 -14.34 -19.75
N SER A 526 -10.99 -14.20 -20.96
CA SER A 526 -11.69 -12.98 -21.37
C SER A 526 -12.93 -12.71 -20.51
N LEU A 527 -13.76 -13.72 -20.27
CA LEU A 527 -14.96 -13.62 -19.42
C LEU A 527 -14.59 -13.28 -17.97
N PHE A 528 -13.49 -13.85 -17.46
CA PHE A 528 -12.97 -13.54 -16.13
C PHE A 528 -12.56 -12.06 -16.02
N GLN A 529 -11.80 -11.53 -16.98
CA GLN A 529 -11.37 -10.13 -16.98
C GLN A 529 -12.54 -9.14 -17.15
N GLU A 530 -13.49 -9.49 -18.03
CA GLU A 530 -14.72 -8.73 -18.23
C GLU A 530 -15.52 -8.65 -16.91
N GLY A 531 -15.75 -9.79 -16.26
CA GLY A 531 -16.48 -9.83 -14.99
C GLY A 531 -15.74 -9.16 -13.83
N LEU A 532 -14.40 -9.25 -13.78
CA LEU A 532 -13.60 -8.57 -12.77
C LEU A 532 -13.68 -7.04 -12.91
N THR A 533 -13.70 -6.54 -14.15
CA THR A 533 -13.90 -5.11 -14.43
C THR A 533 -15.25 -4.63 -13.94
N SER A 534 -16.32 -5.40 -14.17
CA SER A 534 -17.65 -5.12 -13.61
C SER A 534 -17.69 -5.18 -12.09
N LEU A 535 -17.02 -6.17 -11.48
CA LEU A 535 -16.95 -6.29 -10.03
C LEU A 535 -16.34 -5.04 -9.42
N ARG A 536 -15.20 -4.57 -9.93
CA ARG A 536 -14.53 -3.35 -9.44
C ARG A 536 -15.43 -2.12 -9.49
N ALA A 537 -16.17 -1.95 -10.59
CA ALA A 537 -17.05 -0.80 -10.77
C ALA A 537 -18.28 -0.83 -9.84
N LEU A 538 -18.85 -2.02 -9.62
CA LEU A 538 -20.14 -2.16 -8.93
C LEU A 538 -20.01 -2.53 -7.45
N LEU A 539 -18.84 -2.97 -6.97
CA LEU A 539 -18.64 -3.39 -5.59
C LEU A 539 -19.09 -2.36 -4.54
N PRO A 540 -18.86 -1.04 -4.72
CA PRO A 540 -19.31 -0.03 -3.75
C PRO A 540 -20.83 -0.02 -3.51
N LEU A 541 -21.64 -0.46 -4.49
CA LEU A 541 -23.10 -0.50 -4.35
C LEU A 541 -23.57 -1.57 -3.36
N TYR A 542 -22.71 -2.54 -3.05
CA TYR A 542 -23.01 -3.59 -2.07
C TYR A 542 -22.55 -3.23 -0.66
N ASP A 543 -21.85 -2.12 -0.46
CA ASP A 543 -21.38 -1.69 0.86
C ASP A 543 -22.44 -0.80 1.53
N THR A 544 -22.86 -1.18 2.75
CA THR A 544 -23.84 -0.40 3.53
C THR A 544 -23.18 0.52 4.56
N GLY A 545 -21.86 0.52 4.67
CA GLY A 545 -21.08 1.19 5.72
C GLY A 545 -20.94 0.38 7.02
N SER A 546 -21.76 -0.66 7.21
CA SER A 546 -21.79 -1.49 8.43
C SER A 546 -21.96 -3.00 8.15
N GLY A 547 -21.96 -3.37 6.88
CA GLY A 547 -22.23 -4.72 6.39
C GLY A 547 -22.23 -4.70 4.86
N SER A 548 -22.83 -5.73 4.25
CA SER A 548 -22.99 -5.79 2.81
C SER A 548 -24.41 -6.11 2.39
N MET A 549 -24.82 -5.68 1.22
CA MET A 549 -26.05 -6.12 0.55
C MET A 549 -25.82 -7.48 -0.12
N TYR A 550 -26.85 -8.32 -0.15
CA TYR A 550 -26.80 -9.63 -0.81
C TYR A 550 -26.91 -9.48 -2.34
N ASP A 551 -27.77 -8.56 -2.78
CA ASP A 551 -28.07 -8.30 -4.18
C ASP A 551 -28.51 -6.85 -4.40
N LEU A 552 -28.63 -6.43 -5.67
CA LEU A 552 -29.04 -5.06 -6.05
C LEU A 552 -30.52 -4.98 -6.43
N ARG A 553 -31.39 -5.85 -5.88
CA ARG A 553 -32.84 -5.80 -6.16
C ARG A 553 -33.49 -4.47 -5.77
N HIS A 554 -32.90 -3.76 -4.81
CA HIS A 554 -33.39 -2.46 -4.37
C HIS A 554 -33.22 -1.39 -5.47
N VAL A 555 -32.16 -1.49 -6.27
CA VAL A 555 -31.95 -0.64 -7.45
C VAL A 555 -32.81 -1.12 -8.62
N ALA A 556 -32.81 -2.42 -8.89
CA ALA A 556 -33.48 -2.97 -10.07
C ALA A 556 -35.02 -2.99 -9.97
N LEU A 557 -35.58 -3.18 -8.77
CA LEU A 557 -37.03 -3.34 -8.53
C LEU A 557 -37.64 -2.25 -7.65
N ASN A 558 -36.85 -1.24 -7.24
CA ASN A 558 -37.27 -0.19 -6.30
C ASN A 558 -37.90 -0.78 -5.01
N THR A 559 -37.18 -1.72 -4.39
CA THR A 559 -37.58 -2.42 -3.15
C THR A 559 -36.62 -2.08 -2.01
N PRO A 560 -36.96 -2.39 -0.74
CA PRO A 560 -35.99 -2.25 0.35
C PRO A 560 -34.71 -3.07 0.09
N PRO A 561 -33.53 -2.58 0.53
CA PRO A 561 -32.26 -3.30 0.42
C PRO A 561 -32.34 -4.69 1.04
N ASN A 562 -31.90 -5.70 0.28
CA ASN A 562 -31.76 -7.06 0.78
C ASN A 562 -30.39 -7.20 1.46
N LEU A 563 -30.33 -6.95 2.76
CA LEU A 563 -29.10 -7.05 3.54
C LEU A 563 -28.56 -8.48 3.57
N ALA A 564 -27.26 -8.64 3.35
CA ALA A 564 -26.62 -9.93 3.53
C ALA A 564 -26.55 -10.26 5.02
N ARG A 565 -27.08 -11.44 5.38
CA ARG A 565 -26.85 -12.01 6.71
C ARG A 565 -25.34 -12.16 6.97
N TRP A 566 -24.95 -12.18 8.25
CA TRP A 566 -23.53 -12.22 8.64
C TRP A 566 -22.74 -13.39 8.04
N ASP A 567 -23.37 -14.55 7.82
CA ASP A 567 -22.76 -15.69 7.12
C ASP A 567 -22.40 -15.35 5.66
N TYR A 568 -23.31 -14.72 4.92
CA TYR A 568 -23.04 -14.24 3.57
C TYR A 568 -22.05 -13.09 3.53
N HIS A 569 -22.11 -12.15 4.49
CA HIS A 569 -21.11 -11.08 4.58
C HIS A 569 -19.70 -11.66 4.75
N ALA A 570 -19.52 -12.65 5.63
CA ALA A 570 -18.25 -13.34 5.79
C ALA A 570 -17.79 -14.04 4.49
N VAL A 571 -18.72 -14.62 3.73
CA VAL A 571 -18.44 -15.18 2.39
C VAL A 571 -18.03 -14.09 1.40
N HIS A 572 -18.69 -12.93 1.37
CA HIS A 572 -18.31 -11.82 0.50
C HIS A 572 -16.87 -11.39 0.75
N VAL A 573 -16.50 -11.17 2.02
CA VAL A 573 -15.13 -10.77 2.34
C VAL A 573 -14.12 -11.88 2.02
N TYR A 574 -14.47 -13.14 2.29
CA TYR A 574 -13.62 -14.28 1.92
C TYR A 574 -13.35 -14.29 0.41
N LEU A 575 -14.39 -14.21 -0.42
CA LEU A 575 -14.29 -14.25 -1.88
C LEU A 575 -13.54 -13.04 -2.44
N LEU A 576 -13.76 -11.84 -1.91
CA LEU A 576 -13.01 -10.65 -2.30
C LEU A 576 -11.52 -10.80 -2.02
N LYS A 577 -11.16 -11.25 -0.81
CA LYS A 577 -9.75 -11.52 -0.48
C LYS A 577 -9.15 -12.61 -1.36
N TRP A 578 -9.96 -13.58 -1.77
CA TRP A 578 -9.53 -14.65 -2.65
C TRP A 578 -9.29 -14.15 -4.08
N LEU A 579 -10.16 -13.29 -4.61
CA LEU A 579 -9.98 -12.63 -5.91
C LEU A 579 -8.78 -11.67 -5.90
N VAL A 580 -8.52 -10.99 -4.79
CA VAL A 580 -7.28 -10.19 -4.62
C VAL A 580 -6.04 -11.09 -4.67
N ALA A 581 -6.06 -12.24 -4.01
CA ALA A 581 -4.97 -13.21 -4.06
C ALA A 581 -4.74 -13.79 -5.47
N ILE A 582 -5.80 -13.88 -6.29
CA ILE A 582 -5.72 -14.31 -7.70
C ILE A 582 -5.13 -13.22 -8.59
N THR A 583 -5.62 -11.99 -8.43
CA THR A 583 -5.38 -10.89 -9.38
C THR A 583 -4.13 -10.07 -9.05
N GLY A 584 -3.62 -10.18 -7.82
CA GLY A 584 -2.61 -9.26 -7.29
C GLY A 584 -3.14 -7.84 -7.09
N ASP A 585 -4.44 -7.65 -7.29
CA ASP A 585 -5.08 -6.35 -7.41
C ASP A 585 -5.47 -5.89 -6.01
N GLY A 586 -4.53 -5.23 -5.34
CA GLY A 586 -4.74 -4.58 -4.05
C GLY A 586 -5.63 -3.34 -4.16
N GLY A 587 -6.79 -3.44 -4.82
CA GLY A 587 -7.70 -2.34 -5.16
C GLY A 587 -7.91 -1.38 -3.96
N LEU A 588 -7.42 -0.15 -4.15
CA LEU A 588 -6.98 0.84 -3.15
C LEU A 588 -5.63 0.54 -2.46
N ASP A 589 -4.65 0.52 -3.36
CA ASP A 589 -3.24 0.21 -3.17
C ASP A 589 -2.58 1.06 -2.09
N GLN A 590 -1.59 0.46 -1.42
CA GLN A 590 -0.63 1.15 -0.58
C GLN A 590 -0.02 2.33 -1.38
N ALA A 591 0.15 2.18 -2.71
CA ALA A 591 0.60 3.24 -3.61
C ALA A 591 -0.35 4.45 -3.64
N GLY A 592 -1.66 4.24 -3.75
CA GLY A 592 -2.65 5.33 -3.78
C GLY A 592 -2.68 6.11 -2.47
N ARG A 593 -2.52 5.39 -1.34
CA ARG A 593 -2.41 6.00 0.00
C ARG A 593 -1.12 6.80 0.16
N CYS A 594 -0.01 6.27 -0.33
CA CYS A 594 1.27 6.98 -0.38
C CYS A 594 1.18 8.25 -1.23
N ALA A 595 0.61 8.14 -2.44
CA ALA A 595 0.42 9.27 -3.36
C ALA A 595 -0.44 10.37 -2.73
N PHE A 596 -1.49 9.99 -2.01
CA PHE A 596 -2.33 10.94 -1.27
C PHE A 596 -1.53 11.73 -0.24
N VAL A 597 -0.70 11.06 0.59
CA VAL A 597 0.15 11.76 1.58
C VAL A 597 1.09 12.75 0.89
N ILE A 598 1.74 12.32 -0.20
CA ILE A 598 2.66 13.16 -0.96
C ILE A 598 1.94 14.39 -1.55
N LEU A 599 0.76 14.20 -2.15
CA LEU A 599 -0.03 15.30 -2.71
C LEU A 599 -0.51 16.28 -1.65
N VAL A 600 -1.01 15.78 -0.52
CA VAL A 600 -1.45 16.64 0.60
C VAL A 600 -0.28 17.43 1.17
N MET A 601 0.86 16.80 1.40
CA MET A 601 2.07 17.49 1.86
C MET A 601 2.54 18.52 0.84
N SER A 602 2.56 18.19 -0.44
CA SER A 602 2.96 19.09 -1.52
C SER A 602 2.04 20.31 -1.57
N CYS A 603 0.72 20.12 -1.47
CA CYS A 603 -0.25 21.21 -1.37
C CYS A 603 -0.01 22.09 -0.14
N PHE A 604 0.25 21.50 1.04
CA PHE A 604 0.54 22.28 2.24
C PHE A 604 1.86 23.06 2.14
N TRP A 605 2.88 22.49 1.49
CA TRP A 605 4.15 23.17 1.22
C TRP A 605 4.00 24.34 0.27
N VAL A 606 3.22 24.19 -0.82
CA VAL A 606 3.01 25.28 -1.80
C VAL A 606 2.16 26.41 -1.22
N VAL A 607 1.14 26.09 -0.42
CA VAL A 607 0.21 27.11 0.12
C VAL A 607 0.78 27.78 1.37
N GLU A 608 1.76 27.16 2.03
CA GLU A 608 2.38 27.63 3.29
C GLU A 608 1.37 28.01 4.38
N VAL A 609 0.27 27.25 4.47
CA VAL A 609 -0.77 27.45 5.49
C VAL A 609 -0.21 27.25 6.90
N VAL A 610 0.59 26.19 7.02
CA VAL A 610 1.14 25.68 8.27
C VAL A 610 2.66 25.85 8.18
N PRO A 611 3.36 26.17 9.27
CA PRO A 611 4.81 26.23 9.25
C PRO A 611 5.42 24.93 8.69
N LEU A 612 6.35 25.05 7.75
CA LEU A 612 7.05 23.91 7.11
C LEU A 612 7.55 22.83 8.09
N PRO A 613 8.10 23.16 9.29
CA PRO A 613 8.55 22.15 10.25
C PRO A 613 7.42 21.27 10.77
N VAL A 614 6.20 21.81 10.86
CA VAL A 614 5.03 21.08 11.34
C VAL A 614 4.45 20.22 10.22
N ILE A 615 4.43 20.72 8.97
CA ILE A 615 4.07 19.90 7.80
C ILE A 615 5.03 18.73 7.65
N ALA A 616 6.32 18.96 7.90
CA ALA A 616 7.34 17.93 7.89
C ALA A 616 7.10 16.83 8.93
N LEU A 617 6.27 17.02 9.96
CA LEU A 617 5.91 15.94 10.90
C LEU A 617 4.69 15.12 10.43
N LEU A 618 3.99 15.54 9.38
CA LEU A 618 2.78 14.87 8.89
C LEU A 618 3.00 13.40 8.50
N PRO A 619 4.10 12.99 7.83
CA PRO A 619 4.36 11.57 7.54
C PRO A 619 4.34 10.67 8.77
N LEU A 620 4.80 11.18 9.92
CA LEU A 620 4.88 10.44 11.19
C LEU A 620 3.51 9.96 11.68
N VAL A 621 2.45 10.68 11.30
CA VAL A 621 1.06 10.33 11.62
C VAL A 621 0.38 9.72 10.40
N ALA A 622 0.50 10.33 9.23
CA ALA A 622 -0.25 9.98 8.05
C ALA A 622 0.17 8.63 7.44
N LEU A 623 1.46 8.32 7.36
CA LEU A 623 1.92 7.06 6.76
C LEU A 623 1.53 5.83 7.60
N PRO A 624 1.66 5.83 8.95
CA PRO A 624 1.16 4.73 9.77
C PRO A 624 -0.36 4.65 9.80
N LEU A 625 -1.06 5.79 9.88
CA LEU A 625 -2.52 5.81 9.90
C LEU A 625 -3.13 5.28 8.60
N LEU A 626 -2.48 5.57 7.47
CA LEU A 626 -2.85 5.02 6.17
C LEU A 626 -2.23 3.65 5.90
N SER A 627 -1.52 3.08 6.87
CA SER A 627 -0.89 1.76 6.83
C SER A 627 0.02 1.54 5.62
N VAL A 628 0.79 2.58 5.29
CA VAL A 628 1.84 2.56 4.28
C VAL A 628 3.17 2.11 4.88
N LEU A 629 3.49 2.58 6.09
CA LEU A 629 4.70 2.20 6.84
C LEU A 629 4.39 2.08 8.33
N SER A 630 5.15 1.27 9.07
CA SER A 630 4.99 1.16 10.53
C SER A 630 5.48 2.44 11.23
N VAL A 631 4.88 2.78 12.39
CA VAL A 631 5.32 3.94 13.20
C VAL A 631 6.81 3.86 13.52
N LYS A 632 7.33 2.66 13.82
CA LYS A 632 8.76 2.45 14.10
C LYS A 632 9.64 2.83 12.91
N THR A 633 9.28 2.35 11.71
CA THR A 633 10.01 2.64 10.47
C THR A 633 9.96 4.12 10.12
N VAL A 634 8.81 4.77 10.32
CA VAL A 634 8.67 6.21 10.03
C VAL A 634 9.43 7.03 11.07
N ALA A 635 9.34 6.70 12.36
CA ALA A 635 10.09 7.40 13.42
C ALA A 635 11.61 7.25 13.26
N ALA A 636 12.07 6.06 12.86
CA ALA A 636 13.47 5.80 12.52
C ALA A 636 13.99 6.73 11.41
N SER A 637 13.12 7.14 10.49
CA SER A 637 13.47 8.06 9.38
C SER A 637 13.77 9.50 9.85
N TYR A 638 13.24 9.94 11.01
CA TYR A 638 13.52 11.27 11.56
C TYR A 638 14.72 11.29 12.50
N LEU A 639 14.89 10.24 13.29
CA LEU A 639 15.92 10.16 14.34
C LEU A 639 17.16 9.38 13.90
N ASN A 640 17.15 8.79 12.69
CA ASN A 640 18.24 7.98 12.13
C ASN A 640 18.66 6.81 13.04
N VAL A 641 17.67 6.11 13.63
CA VAL A 641 17.90 4.90 14.43
C VAL A 641 17.30 3.72 13.68
N GLY A 642 18.11 3.05 12.85
CA GLY A 642 17.72 1.77 12.25
C GLY A 642 17.62 0.69 13.33
N GLU A 643 16.65 -0.24 13.20
CA GLU A 643 16.54 -1.40 14.09
C GLU A 643 17.75 -2.35 13.95
N ASP A 644 18.45 -2.31 12.80
CA ASP A 644 19.68 -3.06 12.57
C ASP A 644 20.92 -2.20 12.88
N ALA A 645 21.67 -2.59 13.90
CA ALA A 645 22.93 -1.98 14.33
C ALA A 645 24.04 -1.93 13.25
N PHE A 646 23.76 -2.41 12.03
CA PHE A 646 24.70 -2.52 10.91
C PHE A 646 24.63 -1.36 9.91
N LEU A 647 23.58 -0.51 9.94
CA LEU A 647 23.36 0.54 8.94
C LEU A 647 23.20 1.92 9.60
N ILE A 648 24.32 2.63 9.74
CA ILE A 648 24.34 3.97 10.33
C ILE A 648 24.06 5.01 9.22
N GLN A 649 22.86 5.63 9.26
CA GLN A 649 22.53 6.80 8.42
C GLN A 649 22.86 8.10 9.18
N ASP A 650 24.08 8.64 9.07
CA ASP A 650 24.48 9.79 9.89
C ASP A 650 24.17 11.18 9.29
N THR A 651 23.37 11.26 8.21
CA THR A 651 23.20 12.52 7.45
C THR A 651 22.58 13.66 8.28
N ASN A 652 21.64 13.37 9.18
CA ASN A 652 21.05 14.39 10.07
C ASN A 652 22.12 14.96 11.02
N ILE A 653 22.99 14.10 11.56
CA ILE A 653 24.08 14.50 12.47
C ILE A 653 25.13 15.33 11.73
N MET A 654 25.44 14.95 10.49
CA MET A 654 26.33 15.71 9.62
C MET A 654 25.82 17.12 9.37
N MET A 655 24.52 17.25 9.10
CA MET A 655 23.86 18.55 8.88
C MET A 655 23.86 19.42 10.14
N MET A 656 23.64 18.82 11.32
CA MET A 656 23.80 19.56 12.57
C MET A 656 25.23 20.12 12.68
N GLY A 657 26.25 19.32 12.38
CA GLY A 657 27.65 19.76 12.38
C GLY A 657 27.94 20.94 11.46
N SER A 658 27.43 20.94 10.22
CA SER A 658 27.61 22.06 9.28
C SER A 658 26.88 23.33 9.73
N MET A 659 25.68 23.19 10.31
CA MET A 659 24.94 24.32 10.86
C MET A 659 25.64 24.94 12.08
N PHE A 660 26.21 24.12 12.96
CA PHE A 660 27.01 24.62 14.09
C PHE A 660 28.26 25.36 13.61
N LEU A 661 28.93 24.86 12.57
CA LEU A 661 30.06 25.54 11.94
C LEU A 661 29.65 26.93 11.42
N ALA A 662 28.56 27.00 10.66
CA ALA A 662 28.05 28.26 10.12
C ALA A 662 27.75 29.27 11.23
N LEU A 663 27.09 28.83 12.31
CA LEU A 663 26.80 29.67 13.48
C LEU A 663 28.07 30.17 14.19
N ALA A 664 29.11 29.34 14.28
CA ALA A 664 30.38 29.74 14.88
C ALA A 664 31.11 30.80 14.04
N VAL A 665 31.07 30.69 12.70
CA VAL A 665 31.64 31.69 11.78
C VAL A 665 30.85 33.01 11.83
N GLU A 666 29.55 32.94 12.06
CA GLU A 666 28.69 34.11 12.24
C GLU A 666 28.98 34.83 13.58
N GLU A 667 28.96 34.11 14.70
CA GLU A 667 29.15 34.66 16.06
C GLU A 667 30.55 35.24 16.30
N SER A 668 31.55 34.75 15.56
CA SER A 668 32.91 35.27 15.59
C SER A 668 33.14 36.49 14.68
N ASN A 669 32.15 36.91 13.87
CA ASN A 669 32.29 37.94 12.82
C ASN A 669 33.38 37.65 11.77
N LEU A 670 33.88 36.41 11.70
CA LEU A 670 34.95 36.00 10.79
C LEU A 670 34.58 36.23 9.31
N HIS A 671 33.31 36.00 8.96
CA HIS A 671 32.77 36.23 7.63
C HIS A 671 32.96 37.68 7.13
N LYS A 672 32.77 38.70 7.97
CA LYS A 672 32.97 40.12 7.60
C LYS A 672 34.41 40.39 7.22
N ARG A 673 35.36 39.85 7.99
CA ARG A 673 36.80 40.01 7.72
C ARG A 673 37.20 39.32 6.43
N ILE A 674 36.71 38.10 6.18
CA ILE A 674 36.97 37.36 4.94
C ILE A 674 36.40 38.14 3.75
N ALA A 675 35.15 38.59 3.82
CA ALA A 675 34.50 39.33 2.74
C ALA A 675 35.22 40.64 2.41
N LEU A 676 35.51 41.48 3.42
CA LEU A 676 36.19 42.76 3.20
C LEU A 676 37.64 42.57 2.72
N ARG A 677 38.37 41.58 3.26
CA ARG A 677 39.74 41.27 2.79
C ARG A 677 39.73 40.86 1.32
N LEU A 678 38.81 39.99 0.91
CA LEU A 678 38.69 39.57 -0.48
C LEU A 678 38.30 40.75 -1.39
N MET A 679 37.44 41.67 -0.92
CA MET A 679 37.11 42.87 -1.69
C MET A 679 38.30 43.82 -1.89
N THR A 680 39.30 43.85 -0.99
CA THR A 680 40.54 44.63 -1.23
C THR A 680 41.37 44.10 -2.41
N PHE A 681 41.24 42.80 -2.74
CA PHE A 681 41.93 42.18 -3.89
C PHE A 681 41.20 42.39 -5.21
N VAL A 682 39.89 42.64 -5.18
CA VAL A 682 39.08 42.81 -6.40
C VAL A 682 39.14 44.26 -6.88
N GLY A 683 39.33 44.46 -8.19
CA GLY A 683 39.43 45.79 -8.79
C GLY A 683 38.18 46.65 -8.56
N ALA A 684 38.35 47.97 -8.54
CA ALA A 684 37.31 48.93 -8.20
C ALA A 684 36.33 49.28 -9.34
N LYS A 685 36.51 48.68 -10.52
CA LYS A 685 35.59 48.84 -11.66
C LYS A 685 34.24 48.21 -11.35
N PRO A 686 33.09 48.79 -11.77
CA PRO A 686 31.77 48.25 -11.46
C PRO A 686 31.57 46.76 -11.83
N HIS A 687 32.05 46.33 -13.00
CA HIS A 687 31.94 44.93 -13.44
C HIS A 687 32.88 43.97 -12.66
N MET A 688 34.05 44.46 -12.23
CA MET A 688 34.97 43.72 -11.36
C MET A 688 34.42 43.64 -9.94
N LEU A 689 33.82 44.72 -9.45
CA LEU A 689 33.16 44.77 -8.14
C LEU A 689 32.00 43.78 -8.09
N MET A 690 31.16 43.74 -9.14
CA MET A 690 30.12 42.73 -9.32
C MET A 690 30.71 41.30 -9.30
N ALA A 691 31.77 41.04 -10.05
CA ALA A 691 32.45 39.74 -10.03
C ALA A 691 33.03 39.41 -8.64
N GLY A 692 33.54 40.40 -7.92
CA GLY A 692 34.04 40.27 -6.55
C GLY A 692 32.96 39.84 -5.58
N PHE A 693 31.85 40.58 -5.52
CA PHE A 693 30.70 40.19 -4.71
C PHE A 693 30.21 38.79 -5.09
N MET A 694 30.21 38.44 -6.37
CA MET A 694 29.80 37.11 -6.82
C MET A 694 30.71 36.00 -6.29
N ILE A 695 32.02 36.13 -6.49
CA ILE A 695 33.01 35.12 -6.08
C ILE A 695 33.01 34.96 -4.56
N ILE A 696 32.98 36.07 -3.82
CA ILE A 696 33.01 36.06 -2.36
C ILE A 696 31.72 35.44 -1.81
N THR A 697 30.57 35.88 -2.31
CA THR A 697 29.27 35.38 -1.83
C THR A 697 29.10 33.90 -2.15
N SER A 698 29.49 33.46 -3.36
CA SER A 698 29.47 32.03 -3.73
C SER A 698 30.44 31.20 -2.86
N PHE A 699 31.65 31.73 -2.59
CA PHE A 699 32.61 31.03 -1.74
C PHE A 699 32.14 30.89 -0.28
N ILE A 700 31.50 31.92 0.27
CA ILE A 700 30.90 31.85 1.62
C ILE A 700 29.74 30.85 1.60
N SER A 701 28.91 30.90 0.57
CA SER A 701 27.78 30.00 0.38
C SER A 701 28.20 28.53 0.31
N LEU A 702 29.36 28.17 -0.24
CA LEU A 702 29.86 26.77 -0.22
C LEU A 702 29.84 26.09 1.16
N TRP A 703 29.91 26.87 2.25
CA TRP A 703 30.03 26.37 3.62
C TRP A 703 28.93 26.86 4.55
N ILE A 704 28.17 27.88 4.15
CA ILE A 704 27.14 28.54 4.94
C ILE A 704 25.86 28.56 4.13
N SER A 705 24.72 28.28 4.76
CA SER A 705 23.43 28.25 4.06
C SER A 705 23.16 29.54 3.26
N ASP A 706 22.54 29.38 2.09
CA ASP A 706 22.28 30.43 1.11
C ASP A 706 21.60 31.65 1.74
N THR A 707 20.63 31.40 2.63
CA THR A 707 19.88 32.44 3.36
C THR A 707 20.77 33.25 4.30
N ALA A 708 21.62 32.58 5.08
CA ALA A 708 22.53 33.28 5.99
C ALA A 708 23.57 34.06 5.20
N THR A 709 24.09 33.49 4.11
CA THR A 709 25.05 34.17 3.23
C THR A 709 24.47 35.45 2.62
N ALA A 710 23.24 35.41 2.10
CA ALA A 710 22.57 36.60 1.57
C ALA A 710 22.29 37.66 2.66
N ALA A 711 21.78 37.25 3.82
CA ALA A 711 21.52 38.16 4.94
C ALA A 711 22.79 38.87 5.44
N LEU A 712 23.95 38.23 5.33
CA LEU A 712 25.24 38.80 5.68
C LEU A 712 25.81 39.72 4.59
N MET A 713 25.70 39.32 3.32
CA MET A 713 26.33 40.05 2.21
C MET A 713 25.50 41.22 1.69
N CYS A 714 24.16 41.16 1.73
CA CYS A 714 23.29 42.24 1.26
C CYS A 714 23.51 43.56 1.99
N PRO A 715 23.58 43.63 3.34
CA PRO A 715 23.87 44.88 4.04
C PRO A 715 25.25 45.46 3.71
N ILE A 716 26.26 44.60 3.51
CA ILE A 716 27.62 45.02 3.13
C ILE A 716 27.60 45.63 1.72
N ALA A 717 26.92 44.98 0.78
CA ALA A 717 26.74 45.47 -0.58
C ALA A 717 26.00 46.81 -0.61
N MET A 718 24.92 46.94 0.17
CA MET A 718 24.15 48.18 0.30
C MET A 718 24.98 49.31 0.91
N ALA A 719 25.71 49.07 1.99
CA ALA A 719 26.56 50.08 2.63
C ALA A 719 27.66 50.58 1.67
N LEU A 720 28.25 49.68 0.87
CA LEU A 720 29.22 50.06 -0.15
C LEU A 720 28.55 50.88 -1.26
N LEU A 721 27.41 50.43 -1.77
CA LEU A 721 26.62 51.14 -2.79
C LEU A 721 26.27 52.56 -2.33
N GLU A 722 25.80 52.72 -1.09
CA GLU A 722 25.48 54.02 -0.50
C GLU A 722 26.70 54.94 -0.47
N SER A 723 27.85 54.44 -0.01
CA SER A 723 29.09 55.23 0.04
C SER A 723 29.56 55.71 -1.34
N VAL A 724 29.44 54.85 -2.37
CA VAL A 724 29.85 55.15 -3.74
C VAL A 724 28.88 56.13 -4.41
N MET A 725 27.58 55.91 -4.24
CA MET A 725 26.54 56.77 -4.84
C MET A 725 26.49 58.15 -4.18
N ALA A 726 26.71 58.24 -2.87
CA ALA A 726 26.81 59.52 -2.16
C ALA A 726 27.99 60.36 -2.66
N HIS A 727 29.13 59.74 -2.99
CA HIS A 727 30.26 60.43 -3.60
C HIS A 727 29.92 60.97 -5.00
N ARG A 728 29.27 60.16 -5.84
CA ARG A 728 28.84 60.58 -7.19
C ARG A 728 27.83 61.73 -7.17
N GLN A 729 26.88 61.72 -6.24
CA GLN A 729 25.90 62.80 -6.10
C GLN A 729 26.53 64.14 -5.68
N ARG A 730 27.57 64.11 -4.83
CA ARG A 730 28.31 65.33 -4.46
C ARG A 730 29.09 65.90 -5.65
N HIS A 731 29.71 65.02 -6.45
CA HIS A 731 30.46 65.43 -7.64
C HIS A 731 29.58 66.08 -8.71
N TYR A 732 28.31 65.64 -8.84
CA TYR A 732 27.35 66.22 -9.78
C TYR A 732 26.89 67.64 -9.39
N LYS A 733 26.75 67.91 -8.08
CA LYS A 733 26.40 69.24 -7.57
C LYS A 733 27.52 70.28 -7.71
N ASP A 734 28.77 69.87 -7.82
CA ASP A 734 29.90 70.78 -8.05
C ASP A 734 30.06 71.17 -9.55
N THR A 735 29.44 70.43 -10.48
CA THR A 735 29.55 70.67 -11.93
C THR A 735 28.41 71.47 -12.56
N ASP A 736 27.21 71.48 -11.95
CA ASP A 736 26.11 72.37 -12.36
C ASP A 736 26.22 73.69 -11.58
N GLY A 737 26.74 74.72 -12.25
CA GLY A 737 26.90 76.04 -11.65
C GLY A 737 25.56 76.70 -11.31
N ASP A 738 25.30 76.88 -10.02
CA ASP A 738 24.60 78.07 -9.50
C ASP A 738 25.35 78.59 -8.27
N GLY A 739 25.47 79.92 -8.20
CA GLY A 739 26.39 80.61 -7.30
C GLY A 739 26.01 80.54 -5.82
N MET A 740 27.02 80.82 -5.00
CA MET A 740 26.93 81.27 -3.59
C MET A 740 27.01 80.19 -2.49
N HIS A 741 28.21 79.67 -2.23
CA HIS A 741 29.02 80.06 -1.06
C HIS A 741 30.33 79.24 -1.04
N ARG A 742 31.45 79.92 -1.29
CA ARG A 742 32.78 79.43 -0.93
C ARG A 742 32.90 79.37 0.59
N VAL A 743 33.30 78.23 1.13
CA VAL A 743 34.09 78.16 2.36
C VAL A 743 35.34 77.36 2.03
N GLU A 744 36.46 78.06 1.90
CA GLU A 744 37.79 77.45 1.97
C GLU A 744 37.99 76.88 3.38
N SER A 745 38.38 75.61 3.46
CA SER A 745 39.30 75.20 4.52
C SER A 745 40.26 74.10 4.05
N VAL A 746 41.51 74.42 4.30
CA VAL A 746 42.77 73.76 4.02
C VAL A 746 42.83 72.31 4.55
N ILE A 747 43.35 71.44 3.69
CA ILE A 747 44.16 70.23 3.94
C ILE A 747 44.46 69.94 5.43
N THR A 748 43.77 68.97 6.03
CA THR A 748 44.31 67.82 6.82
C THR A 748 43.17 67.05 7.49
N GLY A 749 43.10 65.73 7.26
CA GLY A 749 42.26 64.82 8.05
C GLY A 749 40.79 64.74 7.62
N VAL A 750 40.43 63.67 6.93
CA VAL A 750 39.06 63.36 6.50
C VAL A 750 38.17 63.13 7.73
N THR A 751 37.40 64.13 8.14
CA THR A 751 36.19 63.94 8.96
C THR A 751 34.99 63.85 8.05
N ILE A 752 34.41 62.65 7.92
CA ILE A 752 33.10 62.44 7.30
C ILE A 752 32.04 62.99 8.27
N PRO A 753 31.18 63.94 7.89
CA PRO A 753 30.10 64.40 8.76
C PRO A 753 29.14 63.24 9.07
N CYS A 754 28.87 63.00 10.35
CA CYS A 754 28.03 61.91 10.83
C CYS A 754 26.52 62.14 10.60
N ASP A 755 26.09 63.33 10.17
CA ASP A 755 24.66 63.69 10.11
C ASP A 755 23.87 63.15 8.90
N ASP A 756 24.52 62.52 7.91
CA ASP A 756 23.85 61.95 6.72
C ASP A 756 23.85 60.40 6.68
N MET A 757 24.47 59.74 7.67
CA MET A 757 24.60 58.28 7.78
C MET A 757 23.34 57.61 8.38
N GLY A 758 22.18 57.89 7.80
CA GLY A 758 20.92 57.31 8.29
C GLY A 758 19.70 57.49 7.40
N ARG A 759 19.81 58.18 6.25
CA ARG A 759 18.73 58.24 5.27
C ARG A 759 18.88 57.10 4.26
N PRO A 760 17.85 56.25 4.05
CA PRO A 760 17.91 55.19 3.05
C PRO A 760 18.15 55.79 1.66
N LEU A 761 18.99 55.14 0.86
CA LEU A 761 19.32 55.56 -0.50
C LEU A 761 18.05 55.74 -1.35
N ASP A 762 17.68 56.98 -1.68
CA ASP A 762 16.55 57.25 -2.56
C ASP A 762 16.96 56.98 -4.03
N THR A 763 16.72 55.74 -4.46
CA THR A 763 17.06 55.25 -5.80
C THR A 763 16.36 56.02 -6.93
N SER A 764 15.29 56.77 -6.62
CA SER A 764 14.56 57.59 -7.59
C SER A 764 15.33 58.85 -8.06
N LEU A 765 16.43 59.21 -7.38
CA LEU A 765 17.28 60.35 -7.72
C LEU A 765 18.54 59.96 -8.53
N LEU A 766 18.79 58.66 -8.72
CA LEU A 766 19.97 58.15 -9.43
C LEU A 766 19.79 58.17 -10.95
N SER A 767 20.89 58.31 -11.70
CA SER A 767 20.90 58.15 -13.16
C SER A 767 20.44 56.74 -13.58
N GLN A 768 19.96 56.57 -14.81
CA GLN A 768 19.51 55.26 -15.31
C GLN A 768 20.63 54.20 -15.25
N ARG A 769 21.88 54.60 -15.52
CA ARG A 769 23.05 53.73 -15.42
C ARG A 769 23.36 53.33 -13.98
N ASP A 770 23.30 54.27 -13.04
CA ASP A 770 23.60 54.02 -11.63
C ASP A 770 22.53 53.14 -10.96
N ARG A 771 21.25 53.33 -11.33
CA ARG A 771 20.18 52.39 -10.92
C ARG A 771 20.43 50.98 -11.46
N GLY A 772 20.90 50.87 -12.71
CA GLY A 772 21.31 49.59 -13.29
C GLY A 772 22.41 48.91 -12.47
N ILE A 773 23.43 49.67 -12.06
CA ILE A 773 24.54 49.15 -11.23
C ILE A 773 24.04 48.67 -9.86
N CYS A 774 23.17 49.43 -9.19
CA CYS A 774 22.55 49.01 -7.92
C CYS A 774 21.80 47.69 -8.07
N LYS A 775 20.94 47.59 -9.10
CA LYS A 775 20.15 46.37 -9.37
C LYS A 775 21.07 45.18 -9.62
N CYS A 776 22.11 45.35 -10.44
CA CYS A 776 23.08 44.30 -10.74
C CYS A 776 23.78 43.75 -9.50
N ILE A 777 24.34 44.62 -8.65
CA ILE A 777 25.09 44.19 -7.46
C ILE A 777 24.18 43.43 -6.51
N MET A 778 22.96 43.94 -6.27
CA MET A 778 22.01 43.28 -5.37
C MET A 778 21.54 41.92 -5.89
N LEU A 779 21.21 41.81 -7.18
CA LEU A 779 20.83 40.52 -7.81
C LEU A 779 21.98 39.52 -7.82
N ILE A 780 23.22 39.97 -8.09
CA ILE A 780 24.39 39.10 -8.08
C ILE A 780 24.64 38.51 -6.69
N VAL A 781 24.43 39.27 -5.61
CA VAL A 781 24.54 38.74 -4.24
C VAL A 781 23.49 37.63 -4.00
N ALA A 782 22.23 37.84 -4.37
CA ALA A 782 21.20 36.82 -4.25
C ALA A 782 21.53 35.57 -5.10
N HIS A 783 21.80 35.74 -6.40
CA HIS A 783 22.13 34.63 -7.29
C HIS A 783 23.39 33.87 -6.84
N ALA A 784 24.44 34.58 -6.41
CA ALA A 784 25.67 33.97 -5.96
C ALA A 784 25.48 33.13 -4.69
N SER A 785 24.60 33.56 -3.78
CA SER A 785 24.28 32.80 -2.57
C SER A 785 23.55 31.49 -2.85
N LEU A 786 22.78 31.41 -3.93
CA LEU A 786 22.09 30.19 -4.36
C LEU A 786 23.02 29.29 -5.20
N ILE A 787 23.79 29.88 -6.12
CA ILE A 787 24.72 29.15 -6.99
C ILE A 787 25.86 28.52 -6.17
N GLY A 788 26.43 29.26 -5.21
CA GLY A 788 27.54 28.78 -4.38
C GLY A 788 27.20 27.49 -3.63
N GLY A 789 25.93 27.34 -3.21
CA GLY A 789 25.51 26.17 -2.46
C GLY A 789 25.46 24.89 -3.27
N THR A 790 25.53 24.97 -4.60
CA THR A 790 25.63 23.78 -5.45
C THR A 790 27.00 23.08 -5.34
N GLY A 791 28.06 23.81 -4.95
CA GLY A 791 29.44 23.32 -5.03
C GLY A 791 29.85 22.31 -3.96
N THR A 792 29.20 22.28 -2.79
CA THR A 792 29.44 21.25 -1.76
C THR A 792 28.15 20.51 -1.39
N ILE A 793 28.29 19.25 -0.99
CA ILE A 793 27.15 18.38 -0.69
C ILE A 793 26.40 18.80 0.59
N ASN A 794 27.02 19.59 1.46
CA ASN A 794 26.45 20.02 2.75
C ASN A 794 25.83 21.42 2.75
N SER A 795 26.07 22.19 1.69
CA SER A 795 25.70 23.59 1.70
C SER A 795 24.19 23.81 1.64
N THR A 796 23.47 22.98 0.88
CA THR A 796 22.03 23.13 0.64
C THR A 796 21.26 21.91 1.13
N GLY A 797 20.02 22.14 1.57
CA GLY A 797 19.11 21.09 2.00
C GLY A 797 18.91 19.98 0.95
N PRO A 798 18.63 20.31 -0.34
CA PRO A 798 18.48 19.33 -1.41
C PRO A 798 19.70 18.42 -1.61
N ASN A 799 20.92 18.95 -1.55
CA ASN A 799 22.14 18.15 -1.70
C ASN A 799 22.29 17.12 -0.56
N LEU A 800 21.92 17.52 0.66
CA LEU A 800 21.90 16.62 1.82
C LEU A 800 20.80 15.55 1.71
N ILE A 801 19.61 15.93 1.22
CA ILE A 801 18.54 14.97 0.94
C ILE A 801 19.00 13.94 -0.09
N PHE A 802 19.69 14.37 -1.14
CA PHE A 802 20.28 13.48 -2.13
C PHE A 802 21.28 12.50 -1.51
N ARG A 803 22.20 12.99 -0.67
CA ARG A 803 23.16 12.15 0.05
C ARG A 803 22.46 11.14 0.98
N SER A 804 21.38 11.54 1.63
CA SER A 804 20.60 10.63 2.46
C SER A 804 19.88 9.58 1.64
N THR A 805 19.27 9.98 0.52
CA THR A 805 18.48 9.10 -0.35
C THR A 805 19.36 8.04 -1.01
N ILE A 806 20.57 8.39 -1.46
CA ILE A 806 21.48 7.40 -2.07
C ILE A 806 21.92 6.32 -1.06
N GLN A 807 22.16 6.71 0.20
CA GLN A 807 22.50 5.78 1.29
C GLN A 807 21.32 4.88 1.68
N GLN A 808 20.09 5.36 1.48
CA GLN A 808 18.87 4.60 1.72
C GLN A 808 18.61 3.56 0.61
N PHE A 809 18.81 3.95 -0.65
CA PHE A 809 18.64 3.04 -1.79
C PHE A 809 19.74 1.99 -1.87
N TYR A 810 20.99 2.36 -1.57
CA TYR A 810 22.17 1.50 -1.67
C TYR A 810 22.95 1.47 -0.34
N PRO A 811 22.40 0.82 0.70
CA PRO A 811 23.00 0.79 2.02
C PRO A 811 24.30 -0.02 2.04
N GLY A 812 25.39 0.57 2.55
CA GLY A 812 26.69 -0.10 2.73
C GLY A 812 27.51 -0.31 1.46
N GLU A 813 27.04 0.18 0.30
CA GLU A 813 27.74 0.08 -0.98
C GLU A 813 28.57 1.34 -1.28
N ASN A 814 29.67 1.17 -2.02
CA ASN A 814 30.51 2.29 -2.46
C ASN A 814 29.91 2.92 -3.73
N THR A 815 29.01 3.89 -3.55
CA THR A 815 28.26 4.55 -4.63
C THR A 815 29.06 5.57 -5.44
N GLY A 816 30.36 5.73 -5.17
CA GLY A 816 31.24 6.69 -5.85
C GLY A 816 31.07 8.15 -5.41
N VAL A 817 30.05 8.48 -4.62
CA VAL A 817 29.79 9.84 -4.14
C VAL A 817 30.47 10.08 -2.79
N SER A 818 31.48 10.94 -2.78
CA SER A 818 32.25 11.43 -1.62
C SER A 818 32.27 12.97 -1.63
N TYR A 819 32.75 13.61 -0.57
CA TYR A 819 32.95 15.08 -0.58
C TYR A 819 33.84 15.52 -1.74
N PHE A 820 34.96 14.80 -1.92
CA PHE A 820 35.93 15.11 -2.95
C PHE A 820 35.35 14.92 -4.36
N SER A 821 34.70 13.78 -4.62
CA SER A 821 34.09 13.52 -5.94
C SER A 821 32.90 14.44 -6.25
N TRP A 822 32.10 14.82 -5.25
CA TRP A 822 31.03 15.82 -5.44
C TRP A 822 31.62 17.17 -5.85
N MET A 823 32.66 17.65 -5.17
CA MET A 823 33.28 18.95 -5.50
C MET A 823 33.91 18.95 -6.89
N ILE A 824 34.58 17.86 -7.30
CA ILE A 824 35.13 17.70 -8.66
C ILE A 824 34.02 17.81 -9.72
N PHE A 825 32.85 17.26 -9.43
CA PHE A 825 31.70 17.32 -10.32
C PHE A 825 31.00 18.69 -10.31
N ALA A 826 30.80 19.29 -9.14
CA ALA A 826 29.91 20.44 -8.94
C ALA A 826 30.60 21.80 -9.10
N ILE A 827 31.90 21.92 -8.83
CA ILE A 827 32.62 23.20 -8.95
C ILE A 827 32.70 23.70 -10.41
N PRO A 828 33.06 22.86 -11.41
CA PRO A 828 33.10 23.32 -12.80
C PRO A 828 31.78 23.93 -13.31
N PRO A 829 30.61 23.28 -13.18
CA PRO A 829 29.35 23.88 -13.58
C PRO A 829 28.96 25.06 -12.69
N MET A 830 29.31 25.08 -11.39
CA MET A 830 29.09 26.24 -10.51
C MET A 830 29.75 27.51 -11.05
N VAL A 831 31.00 27.41 -11.52
CA VAL A 831 31.71 28.54 -12.15
C VAL A 831 31.01 28.99 -13.43
N LEU A 832 30.47 28.06 -14.23
CA LEU A 832 29.69 28.37 -15.42
C LEU A 832 28.36 29.05 -15.08
N TYR A 833 27.64 28.59 -14.05
CA TYR A 833 26.42 29.25 -13.55
C TYR A 833 26.72 30.67 -13.08
N MET A 834 27.83 30.87 -12.35
CA MET A 834 28.26 32.20 -11.92
C MET A 834 28.55 33.10 -13.11
N PHE A 835 29.30 32.61 -14.10
CA PHE A 835 29.58 33.37 -15.31
C PHE A 835 28.29 33.73 -16.07
N ALA A 836 27.36 32.77 -16.21
CA ALA A 836 26.07 33.00 -16.86
C ALA A 836 25.26 34.09 -16.14
N SER A 837 25.17 34.03 -14.80
CA SER A 837 24.47 35.05 -14.01
C SER A 837 25.16 36.42 -14.07
N TRP A 838 26.49 36.48 -13.97
CA TRP A 838 27.26 37.72 -14.14
C TRP A 838 27.04 38.37 -15.51
N PHE A 839 26.95 37.55 -16.57
CA PHE A 839 26.73 38.02 -17.93
C PHE A 839 25.28 38.47 -18.17
N ILE A 840 24.29 37.65 -17.79
CA ILE A 840 22.85 37.91 -18.01
C ILE A 840 22.40 39.15 -17.25
N VAL A 841 22.80 39.30 -15.98
CA VAL A 841 22.41 40.45 -15.15
C VAL A 841 22.95 41.75 -15.76
N GLN A 842 24.21 41.77 -16.22
CA GLN A 842 24.78 42.95 -16.87
C GLN A 842 24.12 43.25 -18.22
N LEU A 843 23.88 42.23 -19.03
CA LEU A 843 23.21 42.40 -20.33
C LEU A 843 21.82 43.02 -20.17
N GLN A 844 21.07 42.58 -19.16
CA GLN A 844 19.70 43.02 -18.91
C GLN A 844 19.63 44.48 -18.41
N PHE A 845 20.46 44.86 -17.43
CA PHE A 845 20.33 46.16 -16.76
C PHE A 845 21.29 47.25 -17.26
N LEU A 846 22.40 46.89 -17.93
CA LEU A 846 23.38 47.84 -18.48
C LEU A 846 23.42 47.84 -20.01
N GLY A 847 22.82 46.83 -20.66
CA GLY A 847 22.72 46.72 -22.11
C GLY A 847 24.01 46.28 -22.81
N PHE A 848 23.88 45.90 -24.09
CA PHE A 848 24.99 45.37 -24.89
C PHE A 848 26.14 46.37 -25.10
N SER A 849 25.83 47.67 -25.20
CA SER A 849 26.82 48.74 -25.39
C SER A 849 27.83 48.82 -24.24
N HIS A 850 27.40 48.55 -23.01
CA HIS A 850 28.27 48.56 -21.83
C HIS A 850 29.22 47.34 -21.80
N ILE A 851 28.78 46.19 -22.31
CA ILE A 851 29.63 44.98 -22.39
C ILE A 851 30.79 45.23 -23.36
N VAL A 852 30.52 45.89 -24.49
CA VAL A 852 31.55 46.28 -25.46
C VAL A 852 32.51 47.32 -24.88
N SER A 853 32.04 48.20 -23.98
CA SER A 853 32.90 49.18 -23.31
C SER A 853 33.83 48.59 -22.25
N ILE A 854 33.61 47.35 -21.77
CA ILE A 854 34.53 46.66 -20.84
C ILE A 854 35.93 46.53 -21.46
N PHE A 855 36.02 46.39 -22.80
CA PHE A 855 37.27 46.26 -23.54
C PHE A 855 37.90 47.60 -23.97
N LYS A 856 37.26 48.74 -23.64
CA LYS A 856 37.80 50.08 -23.92
C LYS A 856 38.58 50.63 -22.71
N LYS A 857 39.59 51.48 -22.98
CA LYS A 857 40.39 52.13 -21.93
C LYS A 857 39.51 53.16 -21.21
N GLY A 858 39.42 53.07 -19.88
CA GLY A 858 38.51 53.87 -19.05
C GLY A 858 38.83 55.38 -19.07
N SER A 859 37.80 56.19 -18.82
CA SER A 859 37.88 57.65 -18.67
C SER A 859 38.73 58.06 -17.45
N GLU A 860 39.30 59.27 -17.47
CA GLU A 860 39.97 59.88 -16.29
C GLU A 860 39.04 59.96 -15.07
N GLU A 861 37.75 60.23 -15.28
CA GLU A 861 36.75 60.24 -14.20
C GLU A 861 36.51 58.85 -13.62
N GLU A 862 36.38 57.83 -14.47
CA GLU A 862 36.21 56.44 -14.03
C GLU A 862 37.42 55.97 -13.19
N ARG A 863 38.63 56.44 -13.52
CA ARG A 863 39.85 56.12 -12.77
C ARG A 863 39.89 56.75 -11.37
N LYS A 864 39.36 57.98 -11.21
CA LYS A 864 39.24 58.64 -9.90
C LYS A 864 38.18 57.97 -9.03
N GLU A 865 37.07 57.55 -9.63
CA GLU A 865 36.05 56.77 -8.92
C GLU A 865 36.59 55.42 -8.44
N GLU A 866 37.34 54.72 -9.28
CA GLU A 866 38.01 53.47 -8.92
C GLU A 866 38.92 53.65 -7.70
N GLU A 867 39.71 54.71 -7.66
CA GLU A 867 40.61 55.01 -6.54
C GLU A 867 39.84 55.34 -5.26
N TYR A 868 38.72 56.06 -5.36
CA TYR A 868 37.82 56.33 -4.24
C TYR A 868 37.21 55.04 -3.66
N VAL A 869 36.63 54.18 -4.51
CA VAL A 869 36.02 52.92 -4.06
C VAL A 869 37.07 52.03 -3.38
N LYS A 870 38.26 51.92 -3.97
CA LYS A 870 39.36 51.14 -3.39
C LYS A 870 39.76 51.66 -2.01
N LYS A 871 39.85 52.99 -1.85
CA LYS A 871 40.19 53.63 -0.58
C LYS A 871 39.10 53.41 0.47
N THR A 872 37.81 53.49 0.09
CA THR A 872 36.67 53.26 0.99
C THR A 872 36.64 51.82 1.50
N VAL A 873 36.84 50.83 0.62
CA VAL A 873 36.92 49.41 1.00
C VAL A 873 38.10 49.16 1.94
N GLN A 874 39.28 49.72 1.63
CA GLN A 874 40.47 49.57 2.46
C GLN A 874 40.26 50.18 3.86
N LEU A 875 39.68 51.38 3.93
CA LEU A 875 39.42 52.08 5.19
C LEU A 875 38.39 51.30 6.04
N THR A 876 37.38 50.71 5.41
CA THR A 876 36.39 49.85 6.09
C THR A 876 37.03 48.56 6.63
N TYR A 877 38.01 48.01 5.92
CA TYR A 877 38.78 46.85 6.38
C TYR A 877 39.71 47.20 7.55
N ASP A 878 40.43 48.31 7.46
CA ASP A 878 41.37 48.75 8.50
C ASP A 878 40.63 49.07 9.82
N ASN A 879 39.38 49.56 9.74
CA ASN A 879 38.50 49.79 10.89
C ASN A 879 38.12 48.52 11.69
N LEU A 880 38.29 47.31 11.13
CA LEU A 880 38.03 46.05 11.86
C LEU A 880 39.13 45.71 12.90
N GLY A 881 40.29 46.36 12.85
CA GLY A 881 41.41 46.08 13.74
C GLY A 881 42.05 44.69 13.53
N PRO A 882 42.98 44.27 14.40
CA PRO A 882 43.65 42.97 14.32
C PRO A 882 42.70 41.80 14.59
N MET A 883 43.02 40.63 14.02
CA MET A 883 42.17 39.43 14.13
C MET A 883 42.03 38.98 15.59
N THR A 884 40.79 38.84 16.06
CA THR A 884 40.49 38.50 17.45
C THR A 884 40.83 37.03 17.77
N TRP A 885 40.96 36.69 19.06
CA TRP A 885 41.23 35.31 19.48
C TRP A 885 40.16 34.33 18.99
N ALA A 886 38.88 34.71 19.12
CA ALA A 886 37.74 33.96 18.61
C ALA A 886 37.83 33.77 17.09
N GLU A 887 38.11 34.83 16.32
CA GLU A 887 38.25 34.74 14.86
C GLU A 887 39.34 33.74 14.45
N LYS A 888 40.51 33.76 15.11
CA LYS A 888 41.64 32.88 14.78
C LYS A 888 41.31 31.40 15.00
N TRP A 889 40.74 31.06 16.15
CA TRP A 889 40.40 29.66 16.47
C TRP A 889 39.18 29.18 15.70
N THR A 890 38.19 30.05 15.43
CA THR A 890 37.09 29.69 14.53
C THR A 890 37.61 29.36 13.13
N LEU A 891 38.56 30.15 12.60
CA LEU A 891 39.20 29.84 11.31
C LEU A 891 40.00 28.53 11.38
N GLY A 892 40.74 28.29 12.46
CA GLY A 892 41.49 27.05 12.67
C GLY A 892 40.60 25.80 12.67
N PHE A 893 39.51 25.83 13.43
CA PHE A 893 38.53 24.73 13.46
C PHE A 893 37.76 24.58 12.14
N PHE A 894 37.47 25.69 11.45
CA PHE A 894 36.88 25.67 10.12
C PHE A 894 37.78 24.94 9.12
N VAL A 895 39.07 25.31 9.04
CA VAL A 895 40.04 24.65 8.15
C VAL A 895 40.25 23.19 8.53
N ALA A 896 40.30 22.87 9.82
CA ALA A 896 40.42 21.50 10.31
C ALA A 896 39.22 20.64 9.90
N LEU A 897 37.99 21.14 10.08
CA LEU A 897 36.78 20.42 9.71
C LEU A 897 36.71 20.16 8.20
N VAL A 898 36.98 21.17 7.38
CA VAL A 898 37.01 21.02 5.92
C VAL A 898 38.08 20.01 5.49
N SER A 899 39.26 20.04 6.12
CA SER A 899 40.33 19.08 5.82
C SER A 899 39.93 17.65 6.21
N LEU A 900 39.27 17.46 7.36
CA LEU A 900 38.75 16.15 7.78
C LEU A 900 37.69 15.63 6.82
N TRP A 901 36.74 16.45 6.36
CA TRP A 901 35.77 16.02 5.34
C TRP A 901 36.40 15.69 4.00
N MET A 902 37.42 16.42 3.58
CA MET A 902 38.11 16.16 2.30
C MET A 902 38.98 14.91 2.32
N THR A 903 39.48 14.51 3.49
CA THR A 903 40.39 13.37 3.66
C THR A 903 39.71 12.11 4.20
N SER A 904 38.39 12.11 4.38
CA SER A 904 37.67 10.98 4.97
C SER A 904 37.66 9.75 4.09
N ASP A 905 37.32 9.93 2.81
CA ASP A 905 37.40 8.91 1.76
C ASP A 905 37.55 9.59 0.39
N PRO A 906 38.76 10.06 0.05
CA PRO A 906 38.99 10.82 -1.18
C PRO A 906 38.97 9.95 -2.46
N LYS A 907 38.73 8.64 -2.36
CA LYS A 907 38.72 7.63 -3.46
C LYS A 907 40.01 7.46 -4.27
N VAL A 908 40.95 8.40 -4.17
CA VAL A 908 42.27 8.36 -4.84
C VAL A 908 43.33 7.71 -3.96
N ILE A 909 43.26 7.97 -2.64
CA ILE A 909 44.12 7.40 -1.61
C ILE A 909 43.24 6.87 -0.47
N PRO A 910 43.71 5.87 0.31
CA PRO A 910 43.00 5.44 1.51
C PRO A 910 42.76 6.63 2.43
N GLY A 911 41.51 6.83 2.83
CA GLY A 911 41.12 7.94 3.69
C GLY A 911 41.37 7.65 5.16
N TRP A 912 41.20 8.64 6.03
CA TRP A 912 41.33 8.38 7.47
C TRP A 912 40.23 7.47 8.03
N VAL A 913 39.10 7.32 7.31
CA VAL A 913 38.02 6.38 7.69
C VAL A 913 38.49 4.92 7.58
N ASP A 914 39.40 4.63 6.63
CA ASP A 914 39.96 3.29 6.43
C ASP A 914 40.90 2.84 7.56
N LEU A 915 41.33 3.77 8.44
CA LEU A 915 42.14 3.45 9.63
C LEU A 915 41.33 2.73 10.72
N PHE A 916 40.00 2.76 10.63
CA PHE A 916 39.09 2.15 11.59
C PHE A 916 38.40 0.93 10.98
N PRO A 917 37.87 -0.01 11.80
CA PRO A 917 37.06 -1.10 11.28
C PRO A 917 35.89 -0.58 10.45
N ARG A 918 35.55 -1.29 9.36
CA ARG A 918 34.50 -0.87 8.42
C ARG A 918 33.20 -0.52 9.17
N ASN A 919 32.61 0.61 8.80
CA ASN A 919 31.33 1.13 9.30
C ASN A 919 31.31 1.56 10.78
N MET A 920 32.46 1.75 11.44
CA MET A 920 32.51 2.23 12.84
C MET A 920 32.59 3.76 12.98
N VAL A 921 33.17 4.44 12.00
CA VAL A 921 33.39 5.90 12.03
C VAL A 921 32.94 6.50 10.71
N THR A 922 32.25 7.64 10.78
CA THR A 922 31.73 8.37 9.62
C THR A 922 32.13 9.84 9.65
N ASP A 923 31.89 10.55 8.56
CA ASP A 923 32.15 12.00 8.41
C ASP A 923 31.45 12.84 9.49
N SER A 924 30.34 12.34 10.04
CA SER A 924 29.56 13.00 11.07
C SER A 924 30.29 13.06 12.41
N CYS A 925 31.13 12.08 12.72
CA CYS A 925 31.95 12.07 13.93
C CYS A 925 32.91 13.28 13.95
N ALA A 926 33.52 13.62 12.81
CA ALA A 926 34.38 14.80 12.68
C ALA A 926 33.59 16.10 12.92
N GLY A 927 32.39 16.22 12.35
CA GLY A 927 31.52 17.38 12.54
C GLY A 927 31.12 17.61 14.01
N ILE A 928 30.73 16.54 14.71
CA ILE A 928 30.35 16.62 16.13
C ILE A 928 31.56 16.86 17.03
N LEU A 929 32.73 16.27 16.73
CA LEU A 929 33.96 16.54 17.46
C LEU A 929 34.34 18.03 17.39
N ILE A 930 34.31 18.63 16.21
CA ILE A 930 34.58 20.07 16.05
C ILE A 930 33.50 20.92 16.73
N THR A 931 32.24 20.51 16.65
CA THR A 931 31.14 21.17 17.37
C THR A 931 31.41 21.19 18.88
N PHE A 932 31.79 20.05 19.45
CA PHE A 932 32.16 19.97 20.87
C PHE A 932 33.32 20.92 21.20
N LEU A 933 34.33 21.01 20.33
CA LEU A 933 35.43 21.96 20.49
C LEU A 933 34.97 23.42 20.44
N PHE A 934 33.99 23.80 19.61
CA PHE A 934 33.44 25.16 19.61
C PHE A 934 32.78 25.55 20.94
N PHE A 935 32.16 24.60 21.63
CA PHE A 935 31.59 24.83 22.96
C PHE A 935 32.64 24.80 24.08
N ALA A 936 33.69 23.99 23.92
CA ALA A 936 34.72 23.79 24.94
C ALA A 936 35.81 24.87 24.92
N PHE A 937 36.20 25.37 23.75
CA PHE A 937 37.30 26.34 23.63
C PHE A 937 36.84 27.75 24.02
N PRO A 938 37.64 28.51 24.80
CA PRO A 938 37.25 29.84 25.27
C PRO A 938 37.33 30.90 24.18
N ARG A 939 36.34 31.80 24.13
CA ARG A 939 36.26 32.93 23.18
C ARG A 939 37.40 33.94 23.34
N GLU A 940 37.97 34.04 24.53
CA GLU A 940 39.10 34.92 24.87
C GLU A 940 40.31 34.11 25.36
N CYS A 941 41.52 34.55 25.01
CA CYS A 941 42.77 33.85 25.28
C CYS A 941 42.94 33.55 26.77
N PRO A 942 42.95 32.27 27.22
CA PRO A 942 43.07 31.89 28.64
C PRO A 942 44.23 32.62 29.30
N ASP A 943 44.04 33.13 30.53
CA ASP A 943 45.15 33.70 31.30
C ASP A 943 46.09 32.55 31.68
N PHE A 944 47.11 32.30 30.86
CA PHE A 944 48.14 31.32 31.18
C PHE A 944 48.89 31.79 32.43
N PHE A 945 48.98 30.90 33.43
CA PHE A 945 49.52 31.19 34.76
C PHE A 945 50.93 31.84 34.75
N PHE A 946 51.70 31.66 33.67
CA PHE A 946 53.05 32.21 33.48
C PHE A 946 53.11 33.64 32.89
N LEU A 947 52.00 34.20 32.38
CA LEU A 947 51.94 35.53 31.74
C LEU A 947 51.08 36.55 32.51
N ARG A 948 50.75 36.24 33.78
CA ARG A 948 49.83 37.04 34.60
C ARG A 948 50.54 38.21 35.27
N GLU A 949 50.35 39.42 34.75
CA GLU A 949 50.90 40.67 35.30
C GLU A 949 50.06 41.20 36.49
N ASP A 950 48.81 40.73 36.65
CA ASP A 950 47.82 41.31 37.58
C ASP A 950 47.11 40.19 38.40
N ARG A 951 47.39 40.12 39.71
CA ARG A 951 46.93 39.03 40.60
C ARG A 951 45.51 39.24 41.17
N ASP A 952 44.98 40.46 41.15
CA ASP A 952 43.72 40.82 41.85
C ASP A 952 42.44 40.78 40.98
N ARG A 953 42.51 40.39 39.71
CA ARG A 953 41.31 40.24 38.87
C ARG A 953 40.55 38.94 39.17
N PRO A 954 39.22 38.97 39.41
CA PRO A 954 38.41 37.76 39.62
C PRO A 954 38.37 36.90 38.35
N SER A 955 38.39 35.57 38.50
CA SER A 955 38.28 34.65 37.36
C SER A 955 36.87 34.69 36.77
N ILE A 956 36.66 35.48 35.74
CA ILE A 956 35.39 35.55 35.02
C ILE A 956 35.23 34.27 34.20
N ARG A 957 34.09 33.58 34.31
CA ARG A 957 33.75 32.43 33.47
C ARG A 957 33.63 32.91 32.02
N ARG A 958 34.57 32.51 31.17
CA ARG A 958 34.59 32.87 29.75
C ARG A 958 33.62 31.99 28.99
N SER A 959 32.87 32.58 28.07
CA SER A 959 32.01 31.84 27.15
C SER A 959 32.85 31.06 26.14
N GLY A 960 32.30 29.95 25.65
CA GLY A 960 32.87 29.22 24.52
C GLY A 960 32.82 30.04 23.23
N LEU A 961 33.50 29.58 22.16
CA LEU A 961 33.36 30.20 20.83
C LEU A 961 31.91 30.18 20.36
N LEU A 962 31.17 29.11 20.69
CA LEU A 962 29.74 28.99 20.48
C LEU A 962 29.00 28.82 21.81
N THR A 963 27.88 29.51 21.98
CA THR A 963 27.04 29.41 23.18
C THR A 963 25.72 28.70 22.86
N TRP A 964 25.16 28.00 23.85
CA TRP A 964 23.87 27.30 23.67
C TRP A 964 22.73 28.28 23.36
N GLU A 965 22.80 29.49 23.91
CA GLU A 965 21.83 30.53 23.62
C GLU A 965 21.88 31.01 22.16
N ALA A 966 23.08 31.13 21.58
CA ALA A 966 23.23 31.45 20.16
C ALA A 966 22.61 30.36 19.28
N VAL A 967 22.89 29.08 19.60
CA VAL A 967 22.27 27.93 18.92
C VAL A 967 20.75 27.97 19.06
N ARG A 968 20.21 28.04 20.27
CA ARG A 968 18.75 28.05 20.49
C ARG A 968 18.04 29.14 19.68
N ARG A 969 18.66 30.31 19.50
CA ARG A 969 18.08 31.45 18.79
C ARG A 969 18.19 31.34 17.26
N LYS A 970 19.29 30.82 16.74
CA LYS A 970 19.63 30.89 15.30
C LYS A 970 19.61 29.54 14.58
N PHE A 971 19.53 28.43 15.30
CA PHE A 971 19.57 27.09 14.71
C PHE A 971 18.24 26.74 14.02
N SER A 972 18.30 26.35 12.75
CA SER A 972 17.13 26.10 11.91
C SER A 972 16.65 24.64 12.02
N TRP A 973 15.91 24.32 13.09
CA TRP A 973 15.29 23.00 13.30
C TRP A 973 14.42 22.52 12.13
N SER A 974 13.85 23.46 11.38
CA SER A 974 13.06 23.24 10.18
C SER A 974 13.74 22.31 9.18
N VAL A 975 15.04 22.50 8.95
CA VAL A 975 15.78 21.74 7.92
C VAL A 975 15.94 20.28 8.34
N ILE A 976 16.16 20.00 9.63
CA ILE A 976 16.32 18.65 10.17
C ILE A 976 15.02 17.85 10.06
N LEU A 977 13.88 18.47 10.41
CA LEU A 977 12.57 17.81 10.30
C LEU A 977 12.20 17.54 8.84
N LEU A 978 12.47 18.48 7.94
CA LEU A 978 12.23 18.30 6.49
C LEU A 978 13.06 17.15 5.90
N LEU A 979 14.30 16.99 6.35
CA LEU A 979 15.16 15.88 5.94
C LEU A 979 14.57 14.53 6.39
N GLY A 980 14.14 14.43 7.66
CA GLY A 980 13.45 13.23 8.17
C GLY A 980 12.16 12.90 7.43
N ALA A 981 11.38 13.91 7.06
CA ALA A 981 10.17 13.77 6.25
C ALA A 981 10.48 13.23 4.86
N GLY A 982 11.53 13.73 4.20
CA GLY A 982 11.98 13.25 2.90
C GLY A 982 12.39 11.77 2.90
N ILE A 983 13.11 11.33 3.95
CA ILE A 983 13.50 9.92 4.13
C ILE A 983 12.27 9.03 4.32
N ALA A 984 11.30 9.48 5.13
CA ALA A 984 10.04 8.76 5.35
C ALA A 984 9.21 8.64 4.06
N ILE A 985 9.12 9.72 3.28
CA ILE A 985 8.42 9.73 1.99
C ILE A 985 9.11 8.78 1.01
N SER A 986 10.44 8.86 0.89
CA SER A 986 11.25 7.98 0.04
C SER A 986 11.02 6.50 0.37
N ALA A 987 11.07 6.14 1.65
CA ALA A 987 10.77 4.78 2.12
C ALA A 987 9.35 4.37 1.72
N SER A 988 8.38 5.27 1.88
CA SER A 988 6.97 4.99 1.58
C SER A 988 6.72 4.76 0.10
N VAL A 989 7.36 5.53 -0.80
CA VAL A 989 7.23 5.36 -2.25
C VAL A 989 7.75 4.01 -2.72
N LYS A 990 8.86 3.55 -2.12
CA LYS A 990 9.48 2.26 -2.43
C LYS A 990 8.62 1.09 -1.94
N GLU A 991 8.22 1.09 -0.67
CA GLU A 991 7.38 0.05 -0.07
C GLU A 991 5.97 0.00 -0.68
N SER A 992 5.42 1.14 -1.05
CA SER A 992 4.08 1.21 -1.61
C SER A 992 4.00 0.80 -3.08
N GLY A 993 5.13 0.61 -3.78
CA GLY A 993 5.14 0.35 -5.22
C GLY A 993 4.68 1.54 -6.09
N LEU A 994 4.58 2.75 -5.52
CA LEU A 994 4.09 3.93 -6.24
C LEU A 994 5.05 4.35 -7.36
N SER A 995 6.35 4.20 -7.11
CA SER A 995 7.38 4.45 -8.11
C SER A 995 7.17 3.63 -9.38
N ARG A 996 6.83 2.35 -9.24
CA ARG A 996 6.58 1.44 -10.36
C ARG A 996 5.41 1.92 -11.22
N ILE A 997 4.27 2.22 -10.60
CA ILE A 997 3.06 2.68 -11.32
C ILE A 997 3.36 3.95 -12.10
N PHE A 998 4.02 4.93 -11.46
CA PHE A 998 4.35 6.20 -12.10
C PHE A 998 5.31 6.01 -13.28
N VAL A 999 6.34 5.17 -13.14
CA VAL A 999 7.30 4.94 -14.22
C VAL A 999 6.71 4.08 -15.34
N CYS A 1000 5.92 3.05 -15.06
CA CYS A 1000 5.23 2.29 -16.11
C CYS A 1000 4.26 3.18 -16.90
N TRP A 1001 3.55 4.10 -16.22
CA TRP A 1001 2.74 5.13 -16.90
C TRP A 1001 3.58 6.05 -17.77
N LEU A 1002 4.76 6.47 -17.29
CA LEU A 1002 5.69 7.30 -18.07
C LEU A 1002 6.21 6.53 -19.31
N MET A 1003 6.61 5.28 -19.13
CA MET A 1003 7.14 4.42 -20.20
C MET A 1003 6.11 4.17 -21.30
N ASP A 1004 4.87 3.86 -20.94
CA ASP A 1004 3.77 3.66 -21.90
C ASP A 1004 3.52 4.90 -22.76
N ARG A 1005 3.66 6.11 -22.19
CA ARG A 1005 3.42 7.38 -22.89
C ARG A 1005 4.64 7.92 -23.66
N PHE A 1006 5.84 7.59 -23.23
CA PHE A 1006 7.09 8.13 -23.78
C PHE A 1006 7.99 7.07 -24.42
N HIS A 1007 7.41 5.97 -24.88
CA HIS A 1007 8.11 4.88 -25.56
C HIS A 1007 8.99 5.42 -26.71
N GLY A 1008 10.32 5.24 -26.58
CA GLY A 1008 11.32 5.67 -27.58
C GLY A 1008 11.91 7.07 -27.40
N MET A 1009 11.57 7.81 -26.34
CA MET A 1009 12.18 9.12 -26.09
C MET A 1009 13.61 8.99 -25.52
N PRO A 1010 14.61 9.71 -26.07
CA PRO A 1010 15.98 9.66 -25.55
C PRO A 1010 16.08 10.20 -24.12
N HIS A 1011 16.93 9.57 -23.29
CA HIS A 1011 16.99 9.83 -21.85
C HIS A 1011 17.34 11.29 -21.49
N PHE A 1012 18.10 12.00 -22.34
CA PHE A 1012 18.43 13.41 -22.11
C PHE A 1012 17.18 14.32 -22.19
N LEU A 1013 16.15 13.98 -22.99
CA LEU A 1013 14.90 14.74 -23.03
C LEU A 1013 14.08 14.54 -21.76
N ILE A 1014 14.05 13.31 -21.21
CA ILE A 1014 13.45 13.02 -19.91
C ILE A 1014 14.14 13.85 -18.82
N GLN A 1015 15.47 13.94 -18.87
CA GLN A 1015 16.27 14.74 -17.94
C GLN A 1015 15.93 16.25 -18.03
N ILE A 1016 15.77 16.80 -19.24
CA ILE A 1016 15.36 18.20 -19.44
C ILE A 1016 13.96 18.44 -18.86
N LEU A 1017 12.99 17.58 -19.19
CA LEU A 1017 11.62 17.67 -18.68
C LEU A 1017 11.59 17.63 -17.15
N LEU A 1018 12.31 16.68 -16.54
CA LEU A 1018 12.43 16.57 -15.08
C LEU A 1018 13.02 17.86 -14.48
N SER A 1019 14.10 18.38 -15.06
CA SER A 1019 14.77 19.59 -14.57
C SER A 1019 13.84 20.81 -14.64
N ILE A 1020 13.08 20.96 -15.73
CA ILE A 1020 12.09 22.05 -15.88
C ILE A 1020 11.01 21.92 -14.80
N ILE A 1021 10.45 20.72 -14.58
CA ILE A 1021 9.41 20.48 -13.57
C ILE A 1021 9.94 20.85 -12.18
N VAL A 1022 11.14 20.40 -11.82
CA VAL A 1022 11.76 20.67 -10.52
C VAL A 1022 12.01 22.16 -10.31
N VAL A 1023 12.59 22.84 -11.29
CA VAL A 1023 12.89 24.28 -11.20
C VAL A 1023 11.61 25.10 -11.09
N VAL A 1024 10.61 24.85 -11.94
CA VAL A 1024 9.32 25.55 -11.89
C VAL A 1024 8.60 25.27 -10.58
N ALA A 1025 8.58 24.02 -10.10
CA ALA A 1025 7.98 23.68 -8.81
C ALA A 1025 8.66 24.42 -7.64
N THR A 1026 9.97 24.64 -7.73
CA THR A 1026 10.72 25.38 -6.70
C THR A 1026 10.45 26.88 -6.71
N GLU A 1027 9.94 27.47 -7.80
CA GLU A 1027 9.54 28.89 -7.74
C GLU A 1027 8.30 29.12 -6.86
N PHE A 1028 7.53 28.06 -6.59
CA PHE A 1028 6.32 28.10 -5.77
C PHE A 1028 6.48 27.35 -4.43
N SER A 1029 7.69 26.89 -4.11
CA SER A 1029 7.97 26.04 -2.96
C SER A 1029 9.39 26.28 -2.44
N THR A 1030 9.71 25.85 -1.23
CA THR A 1030 11.10 25.95 -0.74
C THR A 1030 12.03 24.90 -1.35
N ASN A 1031 13.30 25.25 -1.54
CA ASN A 1031 14.32 24.38 -2.15
C ASN A 1031 14.33 22.98 -1.52
N THR A 1032 14.38 22.91 -0.18
CA THR A 1032 14.40 21.66 0.59
C THR A 1032 13.12 20.84 0.44
N ALA A 1033 11.95 21.49 0.40
CA ALA A 1033 10.68 20.80 0.20
C ALA A 1033 10.63 20.16 -1.20
N THR A 1034 11.02 20.89 -2.25
CA THR A 1034 11.05 20.35 -3.62
C THR A 1034 12.03 19.18 -3.74
N GLY A 1035 13.23 19.29 -3.18
CA GLY A 1035 14.20 18.20 -3.15
C GLY A 1035 13.67 16.93 -2.49
N SER A 1036 12.94 17.07 -1.37
CA SER A 1036 12.39 15.93 -0.62
C SER A 1036 11.37 15.10 -1.42
N VAL A 1037 10.70 15.70 -2.39
CA VAL A 1037 9.73 15.03 -3.27
C VAL A 1037 10.42 14.42 -4.48
N PHE A 1038 11.17 15.23 -5.22
CA PHE A 1038 11.60 14.86 -6.57
C PHE A 1038 12.86 13.99 -6.59
N ILE A 1039 13.73 14.07 -5.58
CA ILE A 1039 14.97 13.28 -5.55
C ILE A 1039 14.67 11.76 -5.43
N PRO A 1040 13.82 11.29 -4.48
CA PRO A 1040 13.47 9.87 -4.41
C PRO A 1040 12.76 9.34 -5.66
N ILE A 1041 11.91 10.17 -6.27
CA ILE A 1041 11.25 9.84 -7.54
C ILE A 1041 12.29 9.67 -8.64
N ALA A 1042 13.28 10.55 -8.73
CA ALA A 1042 14.35 10.49 -9.72
C ALA A 1042 15.23 9.23 -9.57
N PHE A 1043 15.55 8.80 -8.34
CA PHE A 1043 16.25 7.53 -8.08
C PHE A 1043 15.44 6.33 -8.57
N SER A 1044 14.16 6.26 -8.19
CA SER A 1044 13.30 5.16 -8.59
C SER A 1044 13.10 5.10 -10.11
N MET A 1045 13.00 6.26 -10.75
CA MET A 1045 12.91 6.37 -12.21
C MET A 1045 14.18 5.88 -12.91
N ALA A 1046 15.36 6.15 -12.34
CA ALA A 1046 16.62 5.66 -12.89
C ALA A 1046 16.75 4.13 -12.81
N GLU A 1047 16.33 3.52 -11.69
CA GLU A 1047 16.36 2.06 -11.50
C GLU A 1047 15.47 1.33 -12.52
N GLU A 1048 14.27 1.84 -12.74
CA GLU A 1048 13.28 1.23 -13.65
C GLU A 1048 13.64 1.45 -15.13
N LEU A 1049 14.19 2.62 -15.49
CA LEU A 1049 14.73 2.89 -16.83
C LEU A 1049 16.06 2.16 -17.10
N ARG A 1050 16.63 1.47 -16.10
CA ARG A 1050 17.96 0.83 -16.15
C ARG A 1050 19.08 1.82 -16.55
N VAL A 1051 18.98 3.06 -16.07
CA VAL A 1051 19.99 4.12 -16.24
C VAL A 1051 20.73 4.31 -14.92
N HIS A 1052 21.98 4.78 -14.99
CA HIS A 1052 22.77 5.06 -13.79
C HIS A 1052 21.96 5.91 -12.78
N PRO A 1053 21.85 5.52 -11.49
CA PRO A 1053 20.98 6.18 -10.50
C PRO A 1053 21.19 7.70 -10.39
N LEU A 1054 22.46 8.11 -10.50
CA LEU A 1054 22.89 9.50 -10.42
C LEU A 1054 22.39 10.40 -11.58
N PHE A 1055 22.00 9.81 -12.71
CA PHE A 1055 21.72 10.54 -13.95
C PHE A 1055 20.52 11.49 -13.81
N PHE A 1056 19.45 11.04 -13.15
CA PHE A 1056 18.26 11.87 -12.88
C PHE A 1056 18.28 12.52 -11.50
N SER A 1057 18.90 11.87 -10.50
CA SER A 1057 18.87 12.35 -9.12
C SER A 1057 19.75 13.58 -8.89
N ILE A 1058 20.89 13.71 -9.59
CA ILE A 1058 21.76 14.89 -9.47
C ILE A 1058 21.07 16.17 -9.98
N PRO A 1059 20.46 16.19 -11.20
CA PRO A 1059 19.65 17.33 -11.63
C PRO A 1059 18.50 17.65 -10.67
N ALA A 1060 17.85 16.63 -10.09
CA ALA A 1060 16.80 16.83 -9.09
C ALA A 1060 17.34 17.41 -7.76
N ALA A 1061 18.62 17.23 -7.45
CA ALA A 1061 19.27 17.77 -6.26
C ALA A 1061 19.76 19.21 -6.45
N ILE A 1062 20.37 19.52 -7.61
CA ILE A 1062 20.90 20.86 -7.90
C ILE A 1062 19.80 21.81 -8.37
N GLY A 1063 18.82 21.31 -9.14
CA GLY A 1063 17.73 22.07 -9.74
C GLY A 1063 16.97 22.99 -8.78
N PRO A 1064 16.62 22.57 -7.55
CA PRO A 1064 15.97 23.44 -6.58
C PRO A 1064 16.81 24.67 -6.17
N SER A 1065 18.12 24.69 -6.44
CA SER A 1065 18.95 25.89 -6.20
C SER A 1065 18.79 26.95 -7.31
N PHE A 1066 18.09 26.64 -8.41
CA PHE A 1066 17.84 27.55 -9.54
C PHE A 1066 16.51 28.31 -9.40
N SER A 1067 16.23 28.82 -8.20
CA SER A 1067 15.03 29.59 -7.87
C SER A 1067 15.29 31.10 -8.01
N PHE A 1068 15.48 31.59 -9.24
CA PHE A 1068 15.90 32.96 -9.50
C PHE A 1068 14.74 33.92 -9.83
N MET A 1069 13.51 33.42 -10.04
CA MET A 1069 12.43 34.24 -10.59
C MET A 1069 11.66 35.04 -9.54
N LEU A 1070 11.23 34.40 -8.45
CA LEU A 1070 10.30 35.00 -7.50
C LEU A 1070 10.97 35.34 -6.15
N PRO A 1071 10.64 36.51 -5.55
CA PRO A 1071 11.07 36.85 -4.19
C PRO A 1071 10.60 35.84 -3.15
N MET A 1072 9.41 35.27 -3.34
CA MET A 1072 8.80 34.33 -2.40
C MET A 1072 9.45 32.95 -2.42
N ALA A 1073 10.13 32.57 -3.51
CA ALA A 1073 10.71 31.24 -3.67
C ALA A 1073 11.85 31.00 -2.68
N THR A 1074 12.71 32.01 -2.48
CA THR A 1074 13.87 31.88 -1.59
C THR A 1074 14.18 33.13 -0.78
N PRO A 1075 14.67 32.96 0.48
CA PRO A 1075 15.03 34.09 1.34
C PRO A 1075 16.06 35.06 0.73
N PRO A 1076 17.12 34.64 0.00
CA PRO A 1076 18.02 35.57 -0.68
C PRO A 1076 17.30 36.55 -1.61
N ASN A 1077 16.35 36.07 -2.40
CA ASN A 1077 15.58 36.92 -3.31
C ASN A 1077 14.65 37.86 -2.54
N ALA A 1078 14.03 37.39 -1.45
CA ALA A 1078 13.21 38.21 -0.57
C ALA A 1078 14.00 39.35 0.08
N ILE A 1079 15.18 39.07 0.64
CA ILE A 1079 16.06 40.06 1.28
C ILE A 1079 16.43 41.17 0.28
N VAL A 1080 16.74 40.80 -0.96
CA VAL A 1080 17.06 41.76 -2.01
C VAL A 1080 15.83 42.59 -2.40
N TYR A 1081 14.67 41.96 -2.55
CA TYR A 1081 13.42 42.64 -2.86
C TYR A 1081 13.00 43.65 -1.77
N GLU A 1082 13.22 43.31 -0.49
CA GLU A 1082 12.95 44.19 0.66
C GLU A 1082 13.76 45.48 0.64
N THR A 1083 14.91 45.51 -0.03
CA THR A 1083 15.70 46.75 -0.19
C THR A 1083 15.04 47.78 -1.11
N LYS A 1084 13.93 47.42 -1.77
CA LYS A 1084 13.16 48.27 -2.71
C LYS A 1084 13.98 48.80 -3.89
N THR A 1085 15.10 48.14 -4.22
CA THR A 1085 15.99 48.53 -5.32
C THR A 1085 15.52 48.02 -6.68
N MET A 1086 14.63 47.02 -6.71
CA MET A 1086 14.16 46.34 -7.93
C MET A 1086 12.69 45.94 -7.86
N THR A 1087 12.05 45.84 -9.03
CA THR A 1087 10.66 45.38 -9.15
C THR A 1087 10.58 43.86 -9.32
N MET A 1088 9.42 43.27 -9.01
CA MET A 1088 9.20 41.82 -9.14
C MET A 1088 9.37 41.34 -10.59
N TRP A 1089 8.93 42.13 -11.58
CA TRP A 1089 9.06 41.78 -13.00
C TRP A 1089 10.52 41.81 -13.49
N GLU A 1090 11.31 42.78 -13.02
CA GLU A 1090 12.74 42.86 -13.33
C GLU A 1090 13.51 41.65 -12.79
N MET A 1091 13.17 41.19 -11.58
CA MET A 1091 13.72 39.97 -11.01
C MET A 1091 13.27 38.73 -11.79
N ALA A 1092 11.97 38.58 -12.05
CA ALA A 1092 11.41 37.41 -12.74
C ALA A 1092 11.95 37.25 -14.17
N SER A 1093 12.02 38.35 -14.94
CA SER A 1093 12.55 38.32 -16.31
C SER A 1093 14.03 37.91 -16.36
N CYS A 1094 14.83 38.38 -15.40
CA CYS A 1094 16.23 37.95 -15.27
C CYS A 1094 16.32 36.47 -14.85
N GLY A 1095 15.49 36.06 -13.90
CA GLY A 1095 15.44 34.69 -13.40
C GLY A 1095 15.07 33.66 -14.48
N ILE A 1096 14.10 33.94 -15.36
CA ILE A 1096 13.71 33.02 -16.45
C ILE A 1096 14.91 32.70 -17.35
N LEU A 1097 15.64 33.74 -17.79
CA LEU A 1097 16.81 33.57 -18.65
C LEU A 1097 17.91 32.78 -17.94
N LEU A 1098 18.12 33.05 -16.65
CA LEU A 1098 19.13 32.35 -15.86
C LEU A 1098 18.74 30.89 -15.59
N ASN A 1099 17.47 30.59 -15.30
CA ASN A 1099 16.95 29.24 -15.11
C ASN A 1099 17.18 28.40 -16.37
N ILE A 1100 16.87 28.93 -17.56
CA ILE A 1100 17.12 28.25 -18.84
C ILE A 1100 18.62 27.98 -19.04
N ALA A 1101 19.47 28.97 -18.76
CA ALA A 1101 20.92 28.81 -18.87
C ALA A 1101 21.46 27.74 -17.91
N CYS A 1102 21.03 27.75 -16.64
CA CYS A 1102 21.45 26.79 -15.63
C CYS A 1102 20.97 25.37 -15.93
N ILE A 1103 19.73 25.18 -16.38
CA ILE A 1103 19.23 23.87 -16.84
C ILE A 1103 20.09 23.37 -18.00
N THR A 1104 20.38 24.22 -18.99
CA THR A 1104 21.18 23.85 -20.16
C THR A 1104 22.60 23.44 -19.75
N ILE A 1105 23.27 24.24 -18.91
CA ILE A 1105 24.61 23.94 -18.39
C ILE A 1105 24.61 22.63 -17.60
N THR A 1106 23.58 22.39 -16.78
CA THR A 1106 23.45 21.15 -15.99
C THR A 1106 23.31 19.94 -16.90
N VAL A 1107 22.44 19.99 -17.90
CA VAL A 1107 22.23 18.89 -18.85
C VAL A 1107 23.49 18.60 -19.65
N LEU A 1108 24.18 19.65 -20.14
CA LEU A 1108 25.47 19.49 -20.83
C LEU A 1108 26.52 18.87 -19.91
N ASN A 1109 26.63 19.32 -18.67
CA ASN A 1109 27.57 18.79 -17.69
C ASN A 1109 27.31 17.31 -17.37
N MET A 1110 26.04 16.92 -17.23
CA MET A 1110 25.64 15.53 -16.97
C MET A 1110 26.00 14.60 -18.14
N ASN A 1111 25.85 15.07 -19.38
CA ASN A 1111 26.13 14.29 -20.59
C ASN A 1111 27.58 14.44 -21.10
N SER A 1112 28.47 15.11 -20.35
CA SER A 1112 29.89 15.29 -20.73
C SER A 1112 30.84 15.00 -19.56
N TRP A 1113 31.21 16.00 -18.77
CA TRP A 1113 32.17 15.87 -17.65
C TRP A 1113 31.73 14.81 -16.63
N THR A 1114 30.47 14.87 -16.21
CA THR A 1114 29.91 13.96 -15.20
C THR A 1114 29.83 12.53 -15.69
N TRP A 1115 29.59 12.35 -16.99
CA TRP A 1115 29.54 11.05 -17.64
C TRP A 1115 30.86 10.28 -17.43
N PHE A 1116 32.00 10.98 -17.52
CA PHE A 1116 33.32 10.41 -17.26
C PHE A 1116 33.63 10.26 -15.77
N VAL A 1117 33.26 11.24 -14.93
CA VAL A 1117 33.59 11.24 -13.49
C VAL A 1117 32.93 10.06 -12.76
N PHE A 1118 31.67 9.75 -13.06
CA PHE A 1118 30.91 8.67 -12.41
C PHE A 1118 30.69 7.44 -13.30
N ASN A 1119 31.32 7.37 -14.48
CA ASN A 1119 31.12 6.30 -15.46
C ASN A 1119 29.63 6.01 -15.77
N MET A 1120 28.87 7.04 -16.13
CA MET A 1120 27.41 6.99 -16.29
C MET A 1120 26.92 6.09 -17.44
N GLY A 1121 27.83 5.57 -18.27
CA GLY A 1121 27.49 4.74 -19.43
C GLY A 1121 27.09 3.31 -19.12
N GLU A 1122 27.39 2.83 -17.91
CA GLU A 1122 27.03 1.49 -17.46
C GLU A 1122 26.06 1.57 -16.28
N TYR A 1123 25.09 0.65 -16.25
CA TYR A 1123 24.23 0.48 -15.08
C TYR A 1123 25.03 -0.26 -14.00
N PRO A 1124 25.27 0.35 -12.82
CA PRO A 1124 26.24 -0.18 -11.87
C PRO A 1124 25.77 -1.49 -11.22
N GLU A 1125 26.71 -2.40 -10.94
CA GLU A 1125 26.41 -3.72 -10.34
C GLU A 1125 25.75 -3.63 -8.97
N TYR A 1126 26.10 -2.62 -8.15
CA TYR A 1126 25.44 -2.42 -6.86
C TYR A 1126 23.95 -2.09 -7.03
N ALA A 1127 23.58 -1.35 -8.08
CA ALA A 1127 22.18 -1.05 -8.36
C ALA A 1127 21.44 -2.30 -8.85
N MET A 1128 22.09 -3.18 -9.63
CA MET A 1128 21.51 -4.47 -9.99
C MET A 1128 21.25 -5.38 -8.77
N ARG A 1129 22.17 -5.44 -7.81
CA ARG A 1129 22.05 -6.28 -6.60
C ARG A 1129 20.89 -5.85 -5.69
N HIS A 1130 20.57 -4.56 -5.67
CA HIS A 1130 19.48 -4.01 -4.86
C HIS A 1130 18.16 -3.80 -5.64
N ASN A 1131 18.15 -4.13 -6.94
CA ASN A 1131 16.96 -4.00 -7.77
C ASN A 1131 16.03 -5.21 -7.58
N ASN A 1132 15.00 -5.02 -6.74
CA ASN A 1132 13.95 -6.01 -6.49
C ASN A 1132 12.67 -5.73 -7.31
N THR A 1133 12.68 -4.80 -8.27
CA THR A 1133 11.48 -4.49 -9.05
C THR A 1133 11.30 -5.48 -10.21
N LEU A 1134 10.15 -6.15 -10.22
CA LEU A 1134 9.66 -6.90 -11.38
C LEU A 1134 9.41 -5.92 -12.53
N PRO A 1135 9.83 -6.23 -13.78
CA PRO A 1135 9.64 -5.33 -14.91
C PRO A 1135 8.17 -4.93 -15.09
N CYS A 1136 7.93 -3.73 -15.64
CA CYS A 1136 6.62 -3.35 -16.16
C CYS A 1136 6.15 -4.44 -17.15
N SER A 1137 5.10 -5.18 -16.78
CA SER A 1137 4.51 -6.28 -17.57
C SER A 1137 3.26 -5.83 -18.29
#